data_AF-A0A964VJP4-F1
#
_entry.id   AF-A0A964VJP4-F1
#
_cell.length_a   1.000
_cell.length_b   1.000
_cell.length_c   1.000
_cell.angle_alpha   90.00
_cell.angle_beta   90.00
_cell.angle_gamma   90.00
#
_symmetry.space_group_name_H-M   'P 1'
#
loop_
_entity.id
_entity.type
_entity.pdbx_description
1 polymer ?
#
loop_
_entity_poly.entity_id
_entity_poly.type
_entity_poly.pdbx_seq_one_letter_code
_entity_poly.pdbx_strand_id
1 'polypeptide(L)'
;MSDKQMVFNGINGATGDYLLPPLSPKEISQVIQGESLDKSHQQELKAWFERVTNVSLGPKEGVDPKDLAQSGWGVIFAFQDQERVPALKEALKELLDLRKQQAGDHYREYTGPDAYRPGESKNDFLARHGIGPGPADPEKVPYYLLIVGDPQTIPYRFQYQLDVQYAVGRLYFDTLQEYARYARSVVLAETGQVVLPRRATLVGVQNLDDPATALSATQLVAPLAEAIAADQKDGKSDGAPWQIQTLPPAETKKARLAQLLGGADTPALLFTASHGMGFPNGDRRQLPHQGALLCGDWPGPLIWRKEIPQDFYLAAEDVADGARLLGLVSFHFACYGAGTPQLDDFAHQALQAPAAIAPHAFLARLPQRLLGHPNGGALAVVGHVERAWGYSFTWDQAGRQIETFHSTLKRLMEGHPVGSALEYFNVRYAELSTVLSAELEDVKFGKLANDLALAGLWTANNDARSYTIIGDPAVRLPVRAGVETAVRPVMEAVRIAGAAKAATPASAAPLVDASPKVENGGAPPGAASASAAAKAGPGAPLGAGVMFSPVPQVPGGFKEDNPELYQAWVDHIKSGYTNTDQVFQRVLNAFMRSHNSTLIMYWIIFGVGVGFFVTAVVIALQTQAALTSAVFGGLSIASFITYFISRPTQAVEENLQFMTWLGVIYNSYWTHLAWSFDPQQAQQELDKATADAISQIQQLLDRYAQAVKNRPGLVEGLTGQREGKDSGGGSPSKVEKG
;
A
#
# COMPACT_ATOMS: atom_id res chain seq x y z
N MET A 1 -9.93 -23.60 5.74
CA MET A 1 -9.39 -22.22 5.78
C MET A 1 -10.50 -21.30 5.35
N SER A 2 -10.91 -20.31 6.15
CA SER A 2 -12.00 -19.40 5.77
C SER A 2 -11.51 -18.46 4.66
N ASP A 3 -12.26 -18.37 3.56
CA ASP A 3 -12.07 -17.35 2.52
C ASP A 3 -12.15 -15.95 3.15
N LYS A 4 -11.00 -15.33 3.45
CA LYS A 4 -10.95 -13.91 3.80
C LYS A 4 -11.28 -13.10 2.54
N GLN A 5 -12.56 -12.80 2.33
CA GLN A 5 -13.02 -11.90 1.27
C GLN A 5 -12.54 -10.47 1.58
N MET A 6 -12.02 -9.77 0.57
CA MET A 6 -11.68 -8.34 0.70
C MET A 6 -12.97 -7.52 0.63
N VAL A 7 -13.22 -6.70 1.66
CA VAL A 7 -14.43 -5.86 1.76
C VAL A 7 -14.12 -4.45 1.22
N PHE A 8 -14.92 -3.98 0.27
CA PHE A 8 -14.72 -2.71 -0.44
C PHE A 8 -15.56 -1.58 0.18
N ASN A 9 -14.99 -0.37 0.33
CA ASN A 9 -15.68 0.77 0.95
C ASN A 9 -16.49 1.62 -0.05
N GLY A 10 -16.70 1.15 -1.26
CA GLY A 10 -17.35 1.91 -2.33
C GLY A 10 -18.74 1.39 -2.64
N ILE A 11 -19.74 2.26 -2.82
CA ILE A 11 -21.11 1.86 -3.20
C ILE A 11 -21.51 2.46 -4.55
N ASN A 12 -22.05 1.62 -5.43
CA ASN A 12 -22.60 2.02 -6.72
C ASN A 12 -23.98 2.63 -6.52
N GLY A 13 -24.12 3.94 -6.71
CA GLY A 13 -25.39 4.64 -6.53
C GLY A 13 -26.47 4.24 -7.53
N ALA A 14 -26.12 3.66 -8.67
CA ALA A 14 -27.09 3.21 -9.67
C ALA A 14 -27.71 1.84 -9.33
N THR A 15 -26.96 0.95 -8.66
CA THR A 15 -27.42 -0.42 -8.38
C THR A 15 -27.65 -0.70 -6.89
N GLY A 16 -27.03 0.07 -6.00
CA GLY A 16 -27.03 -0.19 -4.56
C GLY A 16 -26.08 -1.30 -4.12
N ASP A 17 -25.29 -1.87 -5.05
CA ASP A 17 -24.26 -2.85 -4.75
C ASP A 17 -22.92 -2.16 -4.43
N TYR A 18 -21.95 -2.93 -3.94
CA TYR A 18 -20.57 -2.45 -3.83
C TYR A 18 -20.00 -2.12 -5.23
N LEU A 19 -19.15 -1.09 -5.31
CA LEU A 19 -18.51 -0.66 -6.56
C LEU A 19 -17.66 -1.75 -7.21
N LEU A 20 -17.17 -2.69 -6.40
CA LEU A 20 -16.50 -3.89 -6.85
C LEU A 20 -17.19 -5.11 -6.24
N PRO A 21 -17.46 -6.16 -7.05
CA PRO A 21 -17.77 -7.46 -6.48
C PRO A 21 -16.56 -7.98 -5.67
N PRO A 22 -16.76 -8.82 -4.65
CA PRO A 22 -15.68 -9.48 -3.92
C PRO A 22 -14.69 -10.15 -4.89
N LEU A 23 -13.47 -9.64 -4.99
CA LEU A 23 -12.39 -10.30 -5.71
C LEU A 23 -11.63 -11.21 -4.74
N SER A 24 -11.26 -12.40 -5.22
CA SER A 24 -10.37 -13.28 -4.47
C SER A 24 -8.95 -12.71 -4.48
N PRO A 25 -8.15 -12.95 -3.43
CA PRO A 25 -6.75 -12.51 -3.42
C PRO A 25 -5.93 -13.07 -4.60
N LYS A 26 -6.32 -14.23 -5.11
CA LYS A 26 -5.70 -14.85 -6.29
C LYS A 26 -5.93 -14.06 -7.57
N GLU A 27 -7.15 -13.59 -7.81
CA GLU A 27 -7.46 -12.74 -8.97
C GLU A 27 -6.68 -11.42 -8.91
N ILE A 28 -6.62 -10.79 -7.73
CA ILE A 28 -5.86 -9.56 -7.51
C ILE A 28 -4.36 -9.82 -7.75
N SER A 29 -3.79 -10.87 -7.16
CA SER A 29 -2.38 -11.25 -7.33
C SER A 29 -2.00 -11.49 -8.79
N GLN A 30 -2.85 -12.15 -9.58
CA GLN A 30 -2.61 -12.40 -11.01
C GLN A 30 -2.56 -11.10 -11.83
N VAL A 31 -3.36 -10.10 -11.47
CA VAL A 31 -3.34 -8.77 -12.09
C VAL A 31 -2.06 -8.01 -11.72
N ILE A 32 -1.66 -8.05 -10.44
CA ILE A 32 -0.47 -7.35 -9.95
C ILE A 32 0.81 -7.92 -10.57
N GLN A 33 0.92 -9.24 -10.72
CA GLN A 33 2.15 -9.89 -11.19
C GLN A 33 2.55 -9.54 -12.62
N GLY A 34 1.62 -9.08 -13.47
CA GLY A 34 1.97 -8.57 -14.78
C GLY A 34 2.14 -7.04 -14.84
N GLU A 35 1.90 -6.31 -13.76
CA GLU A 35 2.00 -4.86 -13.69
C GLU A 35 3.45 -4.39 -13.93
N SER A 36 3.65 -3.48 -14.88
CA SER A 36 4.95 -2.82 -15.06
C SER A 36 4.99 -1.56 -14.19
N LEU A 37 5.52 -1.68 -12.98
CA LEU A 37 5.76 -0.52 -12.13
C LEU A 37 6.89 0.35 -12.69
N ASP A 38 6.73 1.67 -12.60
CA ASP A 38 7.72 2.66 -13.03
C ASP A 38 8.97 2.58 -12.14
N LYS A 39 10.03 1.99 -12.68
CA LYS A 39 11.29 1.76 -11.96
C LYS A 39 11.91 3.03 -11.38
N SER A 40 11.73 4.17 -12.05
CA SER A 40 12.30 5.44 -11.59
C SER A 40 11.61 5.93 -10.31
N HIS A 41 10.28 5.85 -10.28
CA HIS A 41 9.45 6.15 -9.13
C HIS A 41 9.70 5.19 -7.96
N GLN A 42 9.88 3.89 -8.23
CA GLN A 42 10.18 2.89 -7.20
C GLN A 42 11.53 3.13 -6.51
N GLN A 43 12.58 3.40 -7.29
CA GLN A 43 13.91 3.68 -6.75
C GLN A 43 13.89 4.91 -5.84
N GLU A 44 13.08 5.91 -6.20
CA GLU A 44 12.91 7.10 -5.41
C GLU A 44 12.18 6.84 -4.09
N LEU A 45 11.04 6.12 -4.11
CA LEU A 45 10.30 5.76 -2.90
C LEU A 45 11.17 4.99 -1.91
N LYS A 46 11.97 4.04 -2.43
CA LYS A 46 12.95 3.29 -1.65
C LYS A 46 14.01 4.22 -1.04
N ALA A 47 14.62 5.08 -1.85
CA ALA A 47 15.64 6.01 -1.39
C ALA A 47 15.10 7.02 -0.36
N TRP A 48 13.84 7.42 -0.50
CA TRP A 48 13.16 8.30 0.46
C TRP A 48 12.85 7.55 1.77
N PHE A 49 12.30 6.33 1.70
CA PHE A 49 11.97 5.52 2.87
C PHE A 49 13.22 5.21 3.72
N GLU A 50 14.30 4.73 3.10
CA GLU A 50 15.58 4.44 3.78
C GLU A 50 16.18 5.66 4.51
N ARG A 51 15.85 6.88 4.06
CA ARG A 51 16.30 8.14 4.68
C ARG A 51 15.39 8.58 5.82
N VAL A 52 14.08 8.51 5.63
CA VAL A 52 13.09 8.94 6.63
C VAL A 52 13.07 8.00 7.84
N THR A 53 13.46 6.74 7.67
CA THR A 53 13.75 5.85 8.82
C THR A 53 14.93 6.32 9.67
N ASN A 54 15.73 7.29 9.21
CA ASN A 54 16.93 7.81 9.88
C ASN A 54 16.88 9.33 10.18
N VAL A 55 15.92 10.11 9.66
CA VAL A 55 15.86 11.59 9.77
C VAL A 55 14.39 12.07 9.86
N SER A 56 14.16 13.30 10.35
CA SER A 56 12.84 13.93 10.49
C SER A 56 12.01 13.97 9.20
N LEU A 57 10.70 13.86 9.37
CA LEU A 57 9.68 13.99 8.33
C LEU A 57 9.61 15.41 7.75
N GLY A 58 9.63 15.55 6.42
CA GLY A 58 9.36 16.82 5.72
C GLY A 58 10.59 17.44 5.02
N PRO A 59 10.80 18.77 5.11
CA PRO A 59 11.88 19.47 4.39
C PRO A 59 13.27 19.08 4.89
N LYS A 60 14.32 19.52 4.17
CA LYS A 60 15.72 19.30 4.57
C LYS A 60 15.96 19.70 6.04
N GLU A 61 16.89 19.01 6.69
CA GLU A 61 17.22 19.25 8.10
C GLU A 61 17.46 20.74 8.39
N GLY A 62 16.95 21.21 9.53
CA GLY A 62 17.06 22.60 9.96
C GLY A 62 15.94 23.52 9.46
N VAL A 63 15.02 23.04 8.61
CA VAL A 63 13.82 23.78 8.18
C VAL A 63 12.62 23.38 9.03
N ASP A 64 11.98 24.35 9.69
CA ASP A 64 10.72 24.10 10.38
C ASP A 64 9.54 24.08 9.38
N PRO A 65 8.83 22.95 9.20
CA PRO A 65 7.65 22.90 8.34
C PRO A 65 6.50 23.80 8.84
N LYS A 66 6.51 24.24 10.10
CA LYS A 66 5.54 25.22 10.63
C LYS A 66 5.92 26.67 10.31
N ASP A 67 7.05 26.96 9.71
CA ASP A 67 7.43 28.32 9.34
C ASP A 67 7.56 28.44 7.82
N LEU A 68 6.63 29.15 7.18
CA LEU A 68 6.66 29.36 5.72
C LEU A 68 7.85 30.20 5.27
N ALA A 69 8.40 31.06 6.13
CA ALA A 69 9.60 31.82 5.81
C ALA A 69 10.83 30.92 5.69
N GLN A 70 10.79 29.68 6.20
CA GLN A 70 11.84 28.68 6.05
C GLN A 70 11.46 27.59 5.04
N SER A 71 10.22 27.10 5.11
CA SER A 71 9.74 25.98 4.30
C SER A 71 9.27 26.39 2.90
N GLY A 72 8.93 27.66 2.71
CA GLY A 72 8.51 28.22 1.43
C GLY A 72 7.09 27.84 1.02
N TRP A 73 6.56 28.58 0.04
CA TRP A 73 5.28 28.26 -0.59
C TRP A 73 5.33 28.55 -2.10
N GLY A 74 4.78 27.65 -2.91
CA GLY A 74 4.70 27.82 -4.35
C GLY A 74 3.35 27.46 -4.96
N VAL A 75 3.04 28.04 -6.11
CA VAL A 75 1.84 27.72 -6.90
C VAL A 75 2.20 27.23 -8.30
N ILE A 76 1.62 26.11 -8.71
CA ILE A 76 1.84 25.46 -10.00
C ILE A 76 0.61 25.63 -10.88
N PHE A 77 0.78 26.27 -12.02
CA PHE A 77 -0.24 26.37 -13.07
C PHE A 77 0.08 25.44 -14.23
N ALA A 78 -0.94 25.11 -15.03
CA ALA A 78 -0.76 24.35 -16.25
C ALA A 78 -0.22 25.23 -17.38
N PHE A 79 0.75 24.72 -18.15
CA PHE A 79 1.24 25.39 -19.35
C PHE A 79 0.11 25.59 -20.39
N GLN A 80 -0.84 24.66 -20.46
CA GLN A 80 -1.98 24.75 -21.38
C GLN A 80 -2.99 25.85 -20.99
N ASP A 81 -3.00 26.28 -19.73
CA ASP A 81 -3.90 27.33 -19.22
C ASP A 81 -3.28 28.74 -19.27
N GLN A 82 -2.17 28.97 -19.97
CA GLN A 82 -1.43 30.24 -19.92
C GLN A 82 -2.28 31.50 -20.18
N GLU A 83 -3.29 31.41 -21.05
CA GLU A 83 -4.22 32.52 -21.29
C GLU A 83 -5.17 32.79 -20.11
N ARG A 84 -5.51 31.76 -19.33
CA ARG A 84 -6.36 31.85 -18.13
C ARG A 84 -5.58 32.24 -16.88
N VAL A 85 -4.26 32.00 -16.84
CA VAL A 85 -3.41 32.26 -15.66
C VAL A 85 -3.54 33.70 -15.15
N PRO A 86 -3.53 34.77 -15.96
CA PRO A 86 -3.71 36.13 -15.46
C PRO A 86 -5.03 36.32 -14.68
N ALA A 87 -6.13 35.78 -15.18
CA ALA A 87 -7.44 35.88 -14.52
C ALA A 87 -7.51 35.00 -13.26
N LEU A 88 -6.89 33.82 -13.27
CA LEU A 88 -6.77 32.96 -12.10
C LEU A 88 -5.93 33.64 -11.00
N LYS A 89 -4.82 34.28 -11.37
CA LYS A 89 -3.98 35.04 -10.43
C LYS A 89 -4.70 36.24 -9.86
N GLU A 90 -5.50 36.95 -10.65
CA GLU A 90 -6.34 38.04 -10.14
C GLU A 90 -7.41 37.51 -9.16
N ALA A 91 -8.06 36.40 -9.48
CA ALA A 91 -9.01 35.77 -8.56
C ALA A 91 -8.35 35.26 -7.27
N LEU A 92 -7.14 34.71 -7.36
CA LEU A 92 -6.37 34.21 -6.21
C LEU A 92 -5.51 35.29 -5.53
N LYS A 93 -5.59 36.55 -5.96
CA LYS A 93 -4.62 37.60 -5.61
C LYS A 93 -4.39 37.70 -4.11
N GLU A 94 -5.46 37.67 -3.33
CA GLU A 94 -5.36 37.80 -1.87
C GLU A 94 -4.56 36.67 -1.22
N LEU A 95 -4.74 35.44 -1.71
CA LEU A 95 -3.98 34.28 -1.24
C LEU A 95 -2.51 34.40 -1.64
N LEU A 96 -2.26 34.77 -2.91
CA LEU A 96 -0.90 34.92 -3.43
C LEU A 96 -0.13 36.02 -2.66
N ASP A 97 -0.77 37.16 -2.40
CA ASP A 97 -0.19 38.25 -1.61
C ASP A 97 0.14 37.80 -0.18
N LEU A 98 -0.78 37.08 0.48
CA LEU A 98 -0.57 36.54 1.83
C LEU A 98 0.62 35.57 1.85
N ARG A 99 0.65 34.58 0.94
CA ARG A 99 1.69 33.56 0.91
C ARG A 99 3.04 34.14 0.51
N LYS A 100 3.06 35.15 -0.36
CA LYS A 100 4.27 35.92 -0.66
C LYS A 100 4.80 36.66 0.57
N GLN A 101 3.93 37.26 1.38
CA GLN A 101 4.33 37.91 2.63
C GLN A 101 4.88 36.91 3.65
N GLN A 102 4.27 35.73 3.77
CA GLN A 102 4.68 34.72 4.75
C GLN A 102 5.94 33.95 4.35
N ALA A 103 6.10 33.62 3.06
CA ALA A 103 7.23 32.82 2.56
C ALA A 103 8.46 33.65 2.17
N GLY A 104 8.30 34.96 1.95
CA GLY A 104 9.40 35.85 1.59
C GLY A 104 10.15 35.38 0.33
N ASP A 105 11.46 35.19 0.46
CA ASP A 105 12.34 34.79 -0.65
C ASP A 105 12.07 33.35 -1.16
N HIS A 106 11.39 32.54 -0.35
CA HIS A 106 10.98 31.17 -0.68
C HIS A 106 9.58 31.09 -1.32
N TYR A 107 9.06 32.21 -1.83
CA TYR A 107 7.84 32.25 -2.64
C TYR A 107 8.15 31.98 -4.13
N ARG A 108 7.37 31.10 -4.77
CA ARG A 108 7.52 30.77 -6.21
C ARG A 108 6.18 30.68 -6.93
N GLU A 109 6.15 31.13 -8.18
CA GLU A 109 5.01 30.96 -9.09
C GLU A 109 5.47 30.27 -10.38
N TYR A 110 5.01 29.04 -10.61
CA TYR A 110 5.36 28.27 -11.79
C TYR A 110 4.35 28.57 -12.91
N THR A 111 4.70 29.55 -13.73
CA THR A 111 3.90 30.04 -14.86
C THR A 111 4.73 30.10 -16.15
N GLY A 112 4.10 30.27 -17.31
CA GLY A 112 4.82 30.45 -18.56
C GLY A 112 5.77 29.26 -18.85
N PRO A 113 7.06 29.50 -19.16
CA PRO A 113 8.06 28.45 -19.36
C PRO A 113 8.30 27.53 -18.16
N ASP A 114 7.99 28.00 -16.95
CA ASP A 114 8.19 27.29 -15.68
C ASP A 114 6.96 26.47 -15.26
N ALA A 115 5.80 26.70 -15.87
CA ALA A 115 4.56 25.96 -15.62
C ALA A 115 4.73 24.44 -15.81
N TYR A 116 3.78 23.66 -15.29
CA TYR A 116 3.69 22.22 -15.55
C TYR A 116 3.47 21.96 -17.04
N ARG A 117 4.32 21.12 -17.65
CA ARG A 117 4.23 20.80 -19.08
C ARG A 117 3.44 19.50 -19.31
N PRO A 118 2.66 19.39 -20.40
CA PRO A 118 1.89 18.18 -20.67
C PRO A 118 2.77 16.91 -20.72
N GLY A 119 2.38 15.89 -19.95
CA GLY A 119 3.09 14.61 -19.88
C GLY A 119 4.42 14.64 -19.11
N GLU A 120 4.79 15.78 -18.53
CA GLU A 120 5.98 15.90 -17.69
C GLU A 120 5.84 15.05 -16.42
N SER A 121 6.85 14.26 -16.10
CA SER A 121 6.91 13.53 -14.83
C SER A 121 7.30 14.48 -13.68
N LYS A 122 7.09 14.05 -12.43
CA LYS A 122 7.63 14.79 -11.28
C LYS A 122 9.14 15.05 -11.43
N ASN A 123 9.90 14.03 -11.81
CA ASN A 123 11.36 14.11 -11.88
C ASN A 123 11.81 15.09 -12.96
N ASP A 124 11.14 15.13 -14.11
CA ASP A 124 11.42 16.09 -15.17
C ASP A 124 11.14 17.53 -14.69
N PHE A 125 10.00 17.75 -14.02
CA PHE A 125 9.62 19.04 -13.45
C PHE A 125 10.64 19.53 -12.40
N LEU A 126 10.99 18.67 -11.43
CA LEU A 126 11.95 19.01 -10.38
C LEU A 126 13.36 19.24 -10.94
N ALA A 127 13.82 18.40 -11.88
CA ALA A 127 15.13 18.54 -12.50
C ALA A 127 15.26 19.86 -13.27
N ARG A 128 14.19 20.26 -13.98
CA ARG A 128 14.11 21.57 -14.64
C ARG A 128 14.18 22.75 -13.67
N HIS A 129 13.95 22.51 -12.39
CA HIS A 129 14.04 23.49 -11.30
C HIS A 129 15.25 23.23 -10.39
N GLY A 130 16.22 22.43 -10.84
CA GLY A 130 17.50 22.23 -10.16
C GLY A 130 17.44 21.30 -8.94
N ILE A 131 16.38 20.51 -8.82
CA ILE A 131 16.17 19.51 -7.77
C ILE A 131 16.28 18.10 -8.36
N GLY A 132 17.09 17.26 -7.70
CA GLY A 132 17.09 15.81 -7.92
C GLY A 132 16.44 15.08 -6.73
N PRO A 133 16.43 13.74 -6.74
CA PRO A 133 15.83 12.94 -5.66
C PRO A 133 16.45 13.25 -4.28
N GLY A 134 15.63 13.71 -3.33
CA GLY A 134 16.13 14.23 -2.05
C GLY A 134 15.04 14.82 -1.16
N PRO A 135 15.39 15.26 0.05
CA PRO A 135 14.49 16.08 0.86
C PRO A 135 14.16 17.39 0.13
N ALA A 136 12.99 17.96 0.37
CA ALA A 136 12.61 19.24 -0.20
C ALA A 136 13.60 20.34 0.25
N ASP A 137 14.11 21.10 -0.72
CA ASP A 137 15.00 22.24 -0.50
C ASP A 137 14.29 23.54 -0.91
N PRO A 138 13.73 24.29 0.07
CA PRO A 138 12.96 25.51 -0.17
C PRO A 138 13.71 26.63 -0.89
N GLU A 139 15.04 26.61 -0.92
CA GLU A 139 15.84 27.60 -1.67
C GLU A 139 15.61 27.48 -3.19
N LYS A 140 15.32 26.26 -3.66
CA LYS A 140 15.09 25.94 -5.06
C LYS A 140 13.61 25.74 -5.35
N VAL A 141 12.99 24.78 -4.67
CA VAL A 141 11.56 24.44 -4.81
C VAL A 141 10.93 24.44 -3.42
N PRO A 142 9.91 25.28 -3.17
CA PRO A 142 9.25 25.36 -1.87
C PRO A 142 8.64 24.03 -1.44
N TYR A 143 8.62 23.77 -0.13
CA TYR A 143 8.04 22.55 0.44
C TYR A 143 6.52 22.49 0.25
N TYR A 144 5.81 23.60 0.43
CA TYR A 144 4.36 23.67 0.19
C TYR A 144 4.07 24.06 -1.27
N LEU A 145 3.31 23.24 -1.98
CA LEU A 145 2.99 23.43 -3.40
C LEU A 145 1.49 23.35 -3.64
N LEU A 146 0.89 24.41 -4.18
CA LEU A 146 -0.50 24.44 -4.58
C LEU A 146 -0.63 24.26 -6.09
N ILE A 147 -1.27 23.18 -6.53
CA ILE A 147 -1.65 22.96 -7.93
C ILE A 147 -2.95 23.72 -8.21
N VAL A 148 -2.94 24.59 -9.21
CA VAL A 148 -4.14 25.26 -9.73
C VAL A 148 -4.40 24.73 -11.14
N GLY A 149 -5.31 23.77 -11.25
CA GLY A 149 -5.63 23.09 -12.50
C GLY A 149 -6.42 21.80 -12.29
N ASP A 150 -7.17 21.41 -13.31
CA ASP A 150 -7.92 20.17 -13.33
C ASP A 150 -6.98 18.95 -13.44
N PRO A 151 -7.46 17.75 -13.06
CA PRO A 151 -6.63 16.55 -13.04
C PRO A 151 -6.48 15.88 -14.42
N GLN A 152 -7.13 16.38 -15.47
CA GLN A 152 -6.87 15.96 -16.86
C GLN A 152 -5.65 16.71 -17.42
N THR A 153 -5.53 18.01 -17.10
CA THR A 153 -4.43 18.87 -17.53
C THR A 153 -3.17 18.68 -16.67
N ILE A 154 -3.31 18.61 -15.35
CA ILE A 154 -2.22 18.28 -14.41
C ILE A 154 -2.60 16.97 -13.71
N PRO A 155 -2.09 15.80 -14.14
CA PRO A 155 -2.57 14.49 -13.67
C PRO A 155 -2.49 14.27 -12.16
N TYR A 156 -3.40 13.47 -11.60
CA TYR A 156 -3.32 13.01 -10.21
C TYR A 156 -2.00 12.29 -9.92
N ARG A 157 -1.48 11.50 -10.86
CA ARG A 157 -0.17 10.85 -10.74
C ARG A 157 0.95 11.86 -10.44
N PHE A 158 0.95 13.02 -11.10
CA PHE A 158 1.94 14.07 -10.81
C PHE A 158 1.80 14.56 -9.36
N GLN A 159 0.57 14.78 -8.90
CA GLN A 159 0.30 15.18 -7.52
C GLN A 159 0.79 14.14 -6.50
N TYR A 160 0.38 12.87 -6.63
CA TYR A 160 0.78 11.82 -5.68
C TYR A 160 2.30 11.66 -5.58
N GLN A 161 2.99 11.71 -6.73
CA GLN A 161 4.43 11.57 -6.77
C GLN A 161 5.13 12.73 -6.08
N LEU A 162 4.62 13.94 -6.29
CA LEU A 162 5.15 15.17 -5.71
C LEU A 162 4.92 15.21 -4.20
N ASP A 163 3.74 14.76 -3.75
CA ASP A 163 3.32 14.74 -2.35
C ASP A 163 4.19 13.79 -1.49
N VAL A 164 4.94 12.85 -2.08
CA VAL A 164 5.89 12.01 -1.33
C VAL A 164 6.96 12.84 -0.62
N GLN A 165 7.42 13.93 -1.23
CA GLN A 165 8.54 14.76 -0.73
C GLN A 165 8.12 16.17 -0.34
N TYR A 166 6.99 16.63 -0.89
CA TYR A 166 6.47 17.97 -0.76
C TYR A 166 5.07 17.91 -0.15
N ALA A 167 4.58 19.02 0.38
CA ALA A 167 3.21 19.14 0.84
C ALA A 167 2.34 19.73 -0.29
N VAL A 168 1.51 18.91 -0.93
CA VAL A 168 0.83 19.25 -2.19
C VAL A 168 -0.68 19.33 -2.04
N GLY A 169 -1.24 20.51 -2.28
CA GLY A 169 -2.68 20.72 -2.37
C GLY A 169 -3.14 21.04 -3.79
N ARG A 170 -4.44 20.90 -4.06
CA ARG A 170 -5.02 21.23 -5.38
C ARG A 170 -6.26 22.11 -5.27
N LEU A 171 -6.38 23.07 -6.19
CA LEU A 171 -7.60 23.82 -6.46
C LEU A 171 -8.02 23.70 -7.92
N TYR A 172 -9.29 23.39 -8.13
CA TYR A 172 -9.96 23.54 -9.41
C TYR A 172 -11.41 23.92 -9.16
N PHE A 173 -11.87 25.02 -9.75
CA PHE A 173 -13.27 25.47 -9.70
C PHE A 173 -13.74 25.84 -11.10
N ASP A 174 -15.06 25.83 -11.30
CA ASP A 174 -15.65 26.17 -12.60
C ASP A 174 -15.63 27.67 -12.85
N THR A 175 -15.67 28.49 -11.78
CA THR A 175 -15.74 29.94 -11.88
C THR A 175 -14.60 30.64 -11.15
N LEU A 176 -14.11 31.75 -11.72
CA LEU A 176 -13.14 32.64 -11.05
C LEU A 176 -13.65 33.13 -9.69
N GLN A 177 -14.96 33.31 -9.56
CA GLN A 177 -15.60 33.76 -8.33
C GLN A 177 -15.39 32.80 -7.16
N GLU A 178 -15.35 31.49 -7.41
CA GLU A 178 -15.06 30.47 -6.40
C GLU A 178 -13.59 30.53 -5.94
N TYR A 179 -12.64 30.73 -6.86
CA TYR A 179 -11.24 30.96 -6.50
C TYR A 179 -11.08 32.18 -5.58
N ALA A 180 -11.76 33.29 -5.90
CA ALA A 180 -11.69 34.50 -5.07
C ALA A 180 -12.35 34.34 -3.69
N ARG A 181 -13.47 33.62 -3.61
CA ARG A 181 -14.11 33.26 -2.34
C ARG A 181 -13.21 32.38 -1.48
N TYR A 182 -12.55 31.39 -2.11
CA TYR A 182 -11.61 30.52 -1.43
C TYR A 182 -10.41 31.32 -0.89
N ALA A 183 -9.78 32.14 -1.73
CA ALA A 183 -8.65 32.97 -1.35
C ALA A 183 -8.99 33.88 -0.16
N ARG A 184 -10.12 34.59 -0.20
CA ARG A 184 -10.59 35.42 0.91
C ARG A 184 -10.85 34.60 2.18
N SER A 185 -11.42 33.40 2.07
CA SER A 185 -11.67 32.52 3.22
C SER A 185 -10.36 32.13 3.93
N VAL A 186 -9.33 31.78 3.15
CA VAL A 186 -7.99 31.48 3.70
C VAL A 186 -7.38 32.71 4.37
N VAL A 187 -7.43 33.87 3.73
CA VAL A 187 -6.87 35.11 4.29
C VAL A 187 -7.57 35.49 5.60
N LEU A 188 -8.90 35.42 5.68
CA LEU A 188 -9.64 35.71 6.91
C LEU A 188 -9.21 34.79 8.06
N ALA A 189 -8.99 33.51 7.78
CA ALA A 189 -8.54 32.55 8.79
C ALA A 189 -7.08 32.78 9.21
N GLU A 190 -6.15 32.86 8.27
CA GLU A 190 -4.71 32.95 8.54
C GLU A 190 -4.28 34.31 9.10
N THR A 191 -5.07 35.38 8.88
CA THR A 191 -4.84 36.70 9.50
C THR A 191 -5.53 36.86 10.86
N GLY A 192 -6.14 35.81 11.40
CA GLY A 192 -6.75 35.80 12.73
C GLY A 192 -8.10 36.52 12.84
N GLN A 193 -8.74 36.85 11.71
CA GLN A 193 -10.10 37.42 11.69
C GLN A 193 -11.17 36.34 11.94
N VAL A 194 -10.81 35.07 11.76
CA VAL A 194 -11.61 33.92 12.18
C VAL A 194 -10.89 33.23 13.32
N VAL A 195 -11.59 33.02 14.44
CA VAL A 195 -11.09 32.25 15.57
C VAL A 195 -12.21 31.36 16.08
N LEU A 196 -11.94 30.06 16.18
CA LEU A 196 -12.93 29.05 16.48
C LEU A 196 -12.63 28.33 17.80
N PRO A 197 -13.66 27.76 18.45
CA PRO A 197 -13.46 26.82 19.54
C PRO A 197 -12.69 25.58 19.05
N ARG A 198 -11.87 25.00 19.94
CA ARG A 198 -11.17 23.72 19.73
C ARG A 198 -12.17 22.55 19.77
N ARG A 199 -13.02 22.43 18.75
CA ARG A 199 -14.02 21.35 18.61
C ARG A 199 -13.67 20.48 17.42
N ALA A 200 -13.56 19.17 17.66
CA ALA A 200 -13.41 18.15 16.64
C ALA A 200 -14.59 17.18 16.72
N THR A 201 -15.18 16.85 15.57
CA THR A 201 -16.25 15.85 15.48
C THR A 201 -15.80 14.71 14.59
N LEU A 202 -15.91 13.48 15.10
CA LEU A 202 -15.66 12.25 14.36
C LEU A 202 -17.00 11.55 14.08
N VAL A 203 -17.19 11.13 12.84
CA VAL A 203 -18.41 10.48 12.36
C VAL A 203 -18.02 9.16 11.73
N GLY A 204 -18.42 8.05 12.35
CA GLY A 204 -18.33 6.72 11.75
C GLY A 204 -19.74 6.27 11.37
N VAL A 205 -20.09 6.41 10.09
CA VAL A 205 -21.36 5.86 9.60
C VAL A 205 -21.32 4.35 9.82
N GLN A 206 -22.45 3.77 10.22
CA GLN A 206 -22.61 2.33 10.38
C GLN A 206 -24.00 1.95 9.88
N ASN A 207 -24.08 1.45 8.66
CA ASN A 207 -25.31 0.98 8.06
C ASN A 207 -25.58 -0.47 8.49
N LEU A 208 -26.87 -0.86 8.52
CA LEU A 208 -27.27 -2.21 8.91
C LEU A 208 -26.73 -3.24 7.91
N ASP A 209 -26.23 -4.38 8.39
CA ASP A 209 -25.71 -5.47 7.55
C ASP A 209 -24.62 -5.07 6.54
N ASP A 210 -23.90 -3.97 6.80
CA ASP A 210 -22.76 -3.54 6.01
C ASP A 210 -21.44 -3.70 6.80
N PRO A 211 -20.62 -4.71 6.48
CA PRO A 211 -19.34 -4.93 7.15
C PRO A 211 -18.35 -3.77 7.01
N ALA A 212 -18.39 -3.01 5.91
CA ALA A 212 -17.42 -1.95 5.64
C ALA A 212 -17.59 -0.77 6.60
N THR A 213 -18.80 -0.22 6.68
CA THR A 213 -19.09 0.89 7.60
C THR A 213 -19.00 0.43 9.06
N ALA A 214 -19.44 -0.78 9.40
CA ALA A 214 -19.25 -1.35 10.75
C ALA A 214 -17.77 -1.45 11.14
N LEU A 215 -16.90 -1.89 10.22
CA LEU A 215 -15.47 -2.04 10.48
C LEU A 215 -14.79 -0.67 10.61
N SER A 216 -15.09 0.31 9.75
CA SER A 216 -14.54 1.66 9.89
C SER A 216 -15.03 2.39 11.16
N ALA A 217 -16.29 2.22 11.55
CA ALA A 217 -16.82 2.80 12.78
C ALA A 217 -16.14 2.23 14.03
N THR A 218 -15.93 0.91 14.09
CA THR A 218 -15.43 0.21 15.28
C THR A 218 -13.90 0.10 15.35
N GLN A 219 -13.22 -0.02 14.20
CA GLN A 219 -11.77 -0.25 14.13
C GLN A 219 -10.97 1.00 13.76
N LEU A 220 -11.61 2.07 13.25
CA LEU A 220 -10.96 3.35 12.96
C LEU A 220 -11.52 4.47 13.84
N VAL A 221 -12.81 4.80 13.71
CA VAL A 221 -13.36 6.02 14.32
C VAL A 221 -13.39 5.98 15.85
N ALA A 222 -13.95 4.93 16.44
CA ALA A 222 -13.99 4.77 17.89
C ALA A 222 -12.59 4.82 18.53
N PRO A 223 -11.61 3.99 18.11
CA PRO A 223 -10.28 4.01 18.73
C PRO A 223 -9.49 5.30 18.43
N LEU A 224 -9.72 5.94 17.28
CA LEU A 224 -9.13 7.24 16.99
C LEU A 224 -9.65 8.33 17.95
N ALA A 225 -10.96 8.34 18.23
CA ALA A 225 -11.54 9.25 19.21
C ALA A 225 -10.98 9.01 20.62
N GLU A 226 -10.83 7.74 21.02
CA GLU A 226 -10.22 7.36 22.31
C GLU A 226 -8.78 7.82 22.41
N ALA A 227 -7.96 7.58 21.37
CA ALA A 227 -6.56 7.97 21.35
C ALA A 227 -6.39 9.50 21.42
N ILE A 228 -7.16 10.26 20.63
CA ILE A 228 -7.13 11.72 20.67
C ILE A 228 -7.58 12.24 22.04
N ALA A 229 -8.63 11.67 22.61
CA ALA A 229 -9.10 12.05 23.94
C ALA A 229 -8.09 11.72 25.05
N ALA A 230 -7.31 10.65 24.89
CA ALA A 230 -6.20 10.32 25.79
C ALA A 230 -5.07 11.35 25.68
N ASP A 231 -4.68 11.74 24.46
CA ASP A 231 -3.69 12.80 24.21
C ASP A 231 -4.05 14.13 24.88
N GLN A 232 -5.35 14.44 25.01
CA GLN A 232 -5.81 15.65 25.71
C GLN A 232 -5.66 15.60 27.24
N LYS A 233 -5.51 14.41 27.85
CA LYS A 233 -5.38 14.25 29.31
C LYS A 233 -3.94 14.44 29.79
N ASP A 234 -2.97 14.19 28.94
CA ASP A 234 -1.55 14.19 29.31
C ASP A 234 -0.93 15.59 29.47
N GLY A 235 -1.72 16.66 29.33
CA GLY A 235 -1.35 18.02 29.71
C GLY A 235 -0.23 18.67 28.89
N LYS A 236 0.20 18.06 27.78
CA LYS A 236 1.28 18.55 26.89
C LYS A 236 0.83 19.60 25.89
N SER A 237 -0.47 19.87 25.77
CA SER A 237 -1.02 20.83 24.84
C SER A 237 -1.15 22.21 25.48
N ASP A 238 -0.60 23.25 24.84
CA ASP A 238 -0.73 24.64 25.27
C ASP A 238 -2.22 25.07 25.23
N GLY A 239 -2.84 25.17 26.41
CA GLY A 239 -4.19 25.70 26.61
C GLY A 239 -5.28 24.66 26.88
N ALA A 240 -6.54 25.11 26.90
CA ALA A 240 -7.72 24.27 27.16
C ALA A 240 -7.81 23.06 26.22
N PRO A 241 -8.24 21.89 26.72
CA PRO A 241 -8.31 20.66 25.93
C PRO A 241 -9.32 20.78 24.79
N TRP A 242 -9.08 20.03 23.72
CA TRP A 242 -10.04 19.91 22.63
C TRP A 242 -11.32 19.20 23.08
N GLN A 243 -12.46 19.72 22.63
CA GLN A 243 -13.75 19.04 22.75
C GLN A 243 -13.86 18.03 21.61
N ILE A 244 -13.75 16.74 21.95
CA ILE A 244 -13.86 15.63 21.01
C ILE A 244 -15.28 15.05 21.10
N GLN A 245 -16.00 15.06 19.98
CA GLN A 245 -17.33 14.47 19.86
C GLN A 245 -17.29 13.32 18.86
N THR A 246 -17.84 12.18 19.23
CA THR A 246 -18.14 11.09 18.29
C THR A 246 -19.64 10.94 18.17
N LEU A 247 -20.19 10.93 16.95
CA LEU A 247 -21.61 10.70 16.77
C LEU A 247 -21.97 9.22 16.96
N PRO A 248 -23.05 8.91 17.71
CA PRO A 248 -23.61 7.56 17.74
C PRO A 248 -24.08 7.14 16.34
N PRO A 249 -24.00 5.85 15.97
CA PRO A 249 -24.46 5.34 14.67
C PRO A 249 -25.85 5.84 14.24
N ALA A 250 -26.82 5.84 15.15
CA ALA A 250 -28.20 6.26 14.89
C ALA A 250 -28.34 7.77 14.50
N GLU A 251 -27.34 8.58 14.83
CA GLU A 251 -27.30 10.01 14.52
C GLU A 251 -26.52 10.32 13.23
N THR A 252 -25.89 9.34 12.58
CA THR A 252 -25.05 9.55 11.39
C THR A 252 -25.84 9.78 10.08
N LYS A 253 -27.02 10.40 10.21
CA LYS A 253 -27.95 10.69 9.12
C LYS A 253 -27.57 11.93 8.34
N LYS A 254 -28.03 12.04 7.09
CA LYS A 254 -27.81 13.15 6.16
C LYS A 254 -28.12 14.50 6.79
N ALA A 255 -29.26 14.60 7.48
CA ALA A 255 -29.66 15.82 8.18
C ALA A 255 -28.64 16.26 9.26
N ARG A 256 -28.04 15.31 9.98
CA ARG A 256 -27.02 15.59 11.00
C ARG A 256 -25.69 15.97 10.36
N LEU A 257 -25.26 15.27 9.31
CA LEU A 257 -24.06 15.62 8.56
C LEU A 257 -24.15 17.02 7.94
N ALA A 258 -25.32 17.40 7.42
CA ALA A 258 -25.57 18.76 6.93
C ALA A 258 -25.40 19.83 8.03
N GLN A 259 -25.77 19.52 9.30
CA GLN A 259 -25.52 20.44 10.42
C GLN A 259 -24.03 20.57 10.77
N LEU A 260 -23.23 19.53 10.56
CA LEU A 260 -21.77 19.56 10.74
C LEU A 260 -21.04 20.24 9.57
N LEU A 261 -21.65 20.27 8.39
CA LEU A 261 -21.11 20.89 7.17
C LEU A 261 -21.78 22.23 6.88
N GLY A 262 -21.75 23.12 7.88
CA GLY A 262 -22.17 24.52 7.75
C GLY A 262 -23.42 24.91 8.52
N GLY A 263 -24.01 24.00 9.31
CA GLY A 263 -25.04 24.31 10.30
C GLY A 263 -24.48 24.79 11.64
N ALA A 264 -25.33 24.77 12.67
CA ALA A 264 -24.98 25.28 14.02
C ALA A 264 -23.87 24.48 14.70
N ASP A 265 -23.72 23.21 14.32
CA ASP A 265 -22.79 22.26 14.95
C ASP A 265 -21.48 22.09 14.18
N THR A 266 -21.22 22.95 13.18
CA THR A 266 -19.98 22.91 12.39
C THR A 266 -18.74 23.00 13.28
N PRO A 267 -17.89 21.95 13.33
CA PRO A 267 -16.66 21.96 14.13
C PRO A 267 -15.54 22.73 13.42
N ALA A 268 -14.40 22.92 14.10
CA ALA A 268 -13.18 23.38 13.42
C ALA A 268 -12.56 22.24 12.59
N LEU A 269 -12.61 21.01 13.13
CA LEU A 269 -12.13 19.79 12.50
C LEU A 269 -13.24 18.75 12.40
N LEU A 270 -13.53 18.28 11.19
CA LEU A 270 -14.49 17.20 10.95
C LEU A 270 -13.78 15.99 10.35
N PHE A 271 -13.96 14.81 10.94
CA PHE A 271 -13.51 13.55 10.37
C PHE A 271 -14.74 12.68 10.08
N THR A 272 -14.86 12.17 8.85
CA THR A 272 -15.95 11.27 8.46
C THR A 272 -15.39 9.97 7.90
N ALA A 273 -15.89 8.84 8.36
CA ALA A 273 -15.72 7.54 7.72
C ALA A 273 -17.08 7.01 7.27
N SER A 274 -17.21 6.80 5.96
CA SER A 274 -18.43 6.31 5.32
C SER A 274 -18.10 5.66 3.98
N HIS A 275 -19.13 5.14 3.32
CA HIS A 275 -19.05 4.90 1.90
C HIS A 275 -19.00 6.23 1.13
N GLY A 276 -18.25 6.23 0.03
CA GLY A 276 -18.31 7.25 -1.00
C GLY A 276 -19.13 6.76 -2.19
N MET A 277 -20.03 7.61 -2.69
CA MET A 277 -20.88 7.29 -3.83
C MET A 277 -20.05 7.20 -5.11
N GLY A 278 -20.12 6.08 -5.80
CA GLY A 278 -19.62 5.95 -7.17
C GLY A 278 -20.74 5.68 -8.16
N PHE A 279 -20.52 6.08 -9.41
CA PHE A 279 -21.49 5.89 -10.49
C PHE A 279 -20.80 5.34 -11.74
N PRO A 280 -21.49 4.54 -12.56
CA PRO A 280 -20.94 4.06 -13.82
C PRO A 280 -20.49 5.20 -14.75
N ASN A 281 -19.45 4.94 -15.54
CA ASN A 281 -19.03 5.86 -16.61
C ASN A 281 -20.21 6.12 -17.57
N GLY A 282 -20.54 7.40 -17.76
CA GLY A 282 -21.69 7.83 -18.57
C GLY A 282 -23.00 8.01 -17.80
N ASP A 283 -23.07 7.68 -16.51
CA ASP A 283 -24.23 8.03 -15.67
C ASP A 283 -24.26 9.55 -15.45
N ARG A 284 -25.43 10.17 -15.67
CA ARG A 284 -25.65 11.62 -15.50
C ARG A 284 -25.30 12.15 -14.10
N ARG A 285 -25.30 11.28 -13.08
CA ARG A 285 -24.98 11.61 -11.68
C ARG A 285 -23.49 11.52 -11.37
N GLN A 286 -22.68 10.94 -12.25
CA GLN A 286 -21.27 10.70 -11.96
C GLN A 286 -20.52 12.00 -11.66
N LEU A 287 -20.55 12.97 -12.57
CA LEU A 287 -19.87 14.26 -12.36
C LEU A 287 -20.41 15.06 -11.15
N PRO A 288 -21.73 15.21 -10.94
CA PRO A 288 -22.22 16.00 -9.82
C PRO A 288 -22.13 15.30 -8.46
N HIS A 289 -22.24 13.96 -8.39
CA HIS A 289 -22.42 13.25 -7.10
C HIS A 289 -21.33 12.23 -6.77
N GLN A 290 -20.40 11.88 -7.67
CA GLN A 290 -19.34 10.94 -7.33
C GLN A 290 -18.45 11.53 -6.21
N GLY A 291 -18.20 10.72 -5.17
CA GLY A 291 -17.54 11.15 -3.94
C GLY A 291 -18.48 11.72 -2.87
N ALA A 292 -19.80 11.77 -3.11
CA ALA A 292 -20.76 12.12 -2.07
C ALA A 292 -20.72 11.12 -0.90
N LEU A 293 -21.07 11.57 0.31
CA LEU A 293 -20.96 10.76 1.53
C LEU A 293 -22.27 10.00 1.78
N LEU A 294 -22.25 8.67 1.71
CA LEU A 294 -23.41 7.85 2.07
C LEU A 294 -23.66 7.95 3.58
N CYS A 295 -24.90 8.19 3.97
CA CYS A 295 -25.28 8.45 5.35
C CYS A 295 -26.01 7.24 5.98
N GLY A 296 -26.20 7.29 7.30
CA GLY A 296 -26.91 6.29 8.08
C GLY A 296 -28.41 6.13 7.73
N ASP A 297 -28.95 6.96 6.83
CA ASP A 297 -30.32 6.82 6.32
C ASP A 297 -30.47 5.61 5.38
N TRP A 298 -29.39 5.17 4.75
CA TRP A 298 -29.40 3.97 3.93
C TRP A 298 -29.61 2.73 4.82
N PRO A 299 -30.63 1.90 4.56
CA PRO A 299 -30.96 0.76 5.42
C PRO A 299 -30.02 -0.44 5.23
N GLY A 300 -28.99 -0.29 4.40
CA GLY A 300 -27.95 -1.30 4.20
C GLY A 300 -28.19 -2.24 3.01
N PRO A 301 -27.16 -3.04 2.67
CA PRO A 301 -27.11 -3.80 1.41
C PRO A 301 -28.01 -5.04 1.41
N LEU A 302 -28.50 -5.53 2.56
CA LEU A 302 -29.48 -6.63 2.57
C LEU A 302 -30.91 -6.15 2.30
N ILE A 303 -31.22 -4.92 2.72
CA ILE A 303 -32.57 -4.33 2.59
C ILE A 303 -32.70 -3.55 1.27
N TRP A 304 -31.62 -2.94 0.79
CA TRP A 304 -31.65 -2.03 -0.36
C TRP A 304 -30.58 -2.36 -1.40
N ARG A 305 -30.99 -3.09 -2.46
CA ARG A 305 -30.18 -3.40 -3.66
C ARG A 305 -30.84 -2.89 -4.93
N LYS A 306 -30.94 -1.57 -5.01
CA LYS A 306 -31.43 -0.82 -6.16
C LYS A 306 -30.82 0.57 -6.11
N GLU A 307 -31.14 1.38 -7.11
CA GLU A 307 -30.78 2.80 -7.15
C GLU A 307 -30.90 3.47 -5.78
N ILE A 308 -29.80 4.10 -5.33
CA ILE A 308 -29.74 4.79 -4.06
C ILE A 308 -30.29 6.20 -4.26
N PRO A 309 -31.39 6.57 -3.59
CA PRO A 309 -31.98 7.88 -3.69
C PRO A 309 -31.08 8.91 -3.01
N GLN A 310 -31.13 10.15 -3.50
CA GLN A 310 -30.34 11.25 -2.99
C GLN A 310 -30.60 11.55 -1.50
N ASP A 311 -31.76 11.19 -0.97
CA ASP A 311 -32.07 11.32 0.46
C ASP A 311 -31.12 10.54 1.37
N PHE A 312 -30.38 9.55 0.83
CA PHE A 312 -29.49 8.69 1.61
C PHE A 312 -28.03 9.14 1.62
N TYR A 313 -27.63 10.11 0.79
CA TYR A 313 -26.26 10.58 0.73
C TYR A 313 -26.18 12.11 0.69
N LEU A 314 -25.08 12.66 1.20
CA LEU A 314 -24.80 14.08 1.20
C LEU A 314 -23.90 14.45 0.01
N ALA A 315 -24.46 15.16 -0.96
CA ALA A 315 -23.77 15.70 -2.12
C ALA A 315 -23.55 17.21 -2.01
N ALA A 316 -22.96 17.82 -3.04
CA ALA A 316 -22.62 19.24 -3.05
C ALA A 316 -23.85 20.15 -2.87
N GLU A 317 -24.96 19.84 -3.56
CA GLU A 317 -26.19 20.64 -3.51
C GLU A 317 -26.90 20.62 -2.15
N ASP A 318 -26.59 19.64 -1.30
CA ASP A 318 -27.15 19.56 0.06
C ASP A 318 -26.51 20.59 1.01
N VAL A 319 -25.35 21.14 0.63
CA VAL A 319 -24.72 22.26 1.32
C VAL A 319 -25.37 23.55 0.83
N ALA A 320 -26.39 24.02 1.56
CA ALA A 320 -27.15 25.22 1.22
C ALA A 320 -26.28 26.50 1.16
N ASP A 321 -26.64 27.48 0.33
CA ASP A 321 -25.89 28.77 0.21
C ASP A 321 -25.77 29.55 1.53
N GLY A 322 -26.65 29.29 2.48
CA GLY A 322 -26.61 29.85 3.84
C GLY A 322 -25.58 29.19 4.77
N ALA A 323 -24.91 28.11 4.34
CA ALA A 323 -24.00 27.33 5.17
C ALA A 323 -22.79 28.15 5.66
N ARG A 324 -22.31 27.84 6.86
CA ARG A 324 -21.24 28.55 7.57
C ARG A 324 -19.97 27.72 7.69
N LEU A 325 -19.21 27.65 6.59
CA LEU A 325 -18.05 26.76 6.45
C LEU A 325 -16.69 27.43 6.66
N LEU A 326 -16.66 28.75 6.84
CA LEU A 326 -15.45 29.56 7.05
C LEU A 326 -14.53 29.11 8.18
N GLY A 327 -13.41 28.44 7.84
CA GLY A 327 -12.39 27.99 8.78
C GLY A 327 -12.41 26.48 9.08
N LEU A 328 -13.26 25.71 8.40
CA LEU A 328 -13.39 24.25 8.62
C LEU A 328 -12.23 23.55 7.90
N VAL A 329 -11.65 22.54 8.53
CA VAL A 329 -10.88 21.50 7.83
C VAL A 329 -11.64 20.19 7.97
N SER A 330 -11.89 19.51 6.84
CA SER A 330 -12.59 18.23 6.83
C SER A 330 -11.72 17.11 6.28
N PHE A 331 -11.80 15.93 6.89
CA PHE A 331 -11.18 14.71 6.42
C PHE A 331 -12.27 13.69 6.09
N HIS A 332 -12.28 13.19 4.86
CA HIS A 332 -13.24 12.20 4.38
C HIS A 332 -12.56 10.88 4.05
N PHE A 333 -12.72 9.89 4.93
CA PHE A 333 -12.48 8.48 4.64
C PHE A 333 -13.70 7.94 3.86
N ALA A 334 -13.70 8.17 2.54
CA ALA A 334 -14.75 7.74 1.63
C ALA A 334 -14.20 7.64 0.20
N CYS A 335 -14.66 6.65 -0.58
CA CYS A 335 -14.26 6.49 -1.98
C CYS A 335 -14.59 7.74 -2.81
N TYR A 336 -13.69 8.13 -3.69
CA TYR A 336 -13.79 9.29 -4.58
C TYR A 336 -13.99 10.63 -3.85
N GLY A 337 -13.80 10.70 -2.53
CA GLY A 337 -14.09 11.90 -1.72
C GLY A 337 -13.28 13.14 -2.11
N ALA A 338 -12.14 12.98 -2.81
CA ALA A 338 -11.36 14.08 -3.40
C ALA A 338 -11.47 14.16 -4.93
N GLY A 339 -11.71 13.03 -5.60
CA GLY A 339 -11.94 13.00 -7.05
C GLY A 339 -11.80 11.62 -7.68
N THR A 340 -11.82 11.59 -9.01
CA THR A 340 -11.83 10.37 -9.82
C THR A 340 -10.84 10.50 -10.99
N PRO A 341 -9.92 9.55 -11.19
CA PRO A 341 -9.14 9.48 -12.43
C PRO A 341 -9.99 9.01 -13.62
N GLN A 342 -9.53 9.24 -14.85
CA GLN A 342 -10.24 8.75 -16.04
C GLN A 342 -10.13 7.23 -16.17
N LEU A 343 -8.93 6.71 -15.95
CA LEU A 343 -8.59 5.30 -16.10
C LEU A 343 -8.60 4.64 -14.72
N ASP A 344 -8.99 3.37 -14.70
CA ASP A 344 -8.86 2.51 -13.53
C ASP A 344 -7.35 2.33 -13.22
N ASP A 345 -6.89 2.88 -12.11
CA ASP A 345 -5.51 2.77 -11.63
C ASP A 345 -5.20 1.37 -11.07
N PHE A 346 -6.21 0.49 -10.97
CA PHE A 346 -6.18 -0.79 -10.27
C PHE A 346 -6.38 -2.01 -11.18
N ALA A 347 -7.05 -1.85 -12.33
CA ALA A 347 -7.43 -2.95 -13.22
C ALA A 347 -6.70 -2.96 -14.58
N HIS A 348 -5.43 -2.58 -14.63
CA HIS A 348 -4.70 -2.47 -15.90
C HIS A 348 -4.55 -3.80 -16.67
N GLN A 349 -4.72 -4.96 -16.02
CA GLN A 349 -4.46 -6.26 -16.67
C GLN A 349 -5.52 -7.36 -16.50
N ALA A 350 -6.51 -7.20 -15.61
CA ALA A 350 -7.64 -8.14 -15.57
C ALA A 350 -8.40 -8.17 -16.92
N LEU A 351 -8.33 -7.08 -17.69
CA LEU A 351 -9.11 -6.85 -18.91
C LEU A 351 -8.27 -6.52 -20.16
N GLN A 352 -6.93 -6.70 -20.12
CA GLN A 352 -5.99 -6.42 -21.23
C GLN A 352 -5.94 -4.97 -21.76
N ALA A 353 -6.69 -4.02 -21.19
CA ALA A 353 -6.60 -2.58 -21.46
C ALA A 353 -7.00 -1.74 -20.22
N PRO A 354 -6.49 -0.50 -20.05
CA PRO A 354 -6.97 0.41 -19.02
C PRO A 354 -8.47 0.69 -19.19
N ALA A 355 -9.29 0.25 -18.24
CA ALA A 355 -10.72 0.50 -18.28
C ALA A 355 -11.01 1.96 -17.90
N ALA A 356 -11.76 2.68 -18.73
CA ALA A 356 -12.19 4.04 -18.41
C ALA A 356 -13.33 4.00 -17.38
N ILE A 357 -13.06 4.46 -16.16
CA ILE A 357 -14.05 4.53 -15.06
C ILE A 357 -14.79 5.87 -15.03
N ALA A 358 -14.30 6.87 -15.76
CA ALA A 358 -14.91 8.18 -15.91
C ALA A 358 -14.70 8.73 -17.32
N PRO A 359 -15.52 9.71 -17.78
CA PRO A 359 -15.35 10.32 -19.09
C PRO A 359 -14.03 11.10 -19.21
N HIS A 360 -13.57 11.69 -18.11
CA HIS A 360 -12.30 12.37 -17.92
C HIS A 360 -11.94 12.34 -16.43
N ALA A 361 -10.72 12.70 -16.05
CA ALA A 361 -10.36 12.85 -14.64
C ALA A 361 -11.02 14.12 -14.07
N PHE A 362 -11.56 14.09 -12.85
CA PHE A 362 -12.22 15.24 -12.24
C PHE A 362 -12.13 15.28 -10.71
N LEU A 363 -12.25 16.47 -10.11
CA LEU A 363 -12.37 16.65 -8.65
C LEU A 363 -13.80 16.35 -8.20
N ALA A 364 -13.94 15.77 -7.01
CA ALA A 364 -15.25 15.55 -6.42
C ALA A 364 -15.96 16.87 -6.12
N ARG A 365 -17.27 16.91 -6.34
CA ARG A 365 -18.02 18.15 -6.31
C ARG A 365 -18.29 18.70 -4.92
N LEU A 366 -18.38 17.81 -3.93
CA LEU A 366 -18.56 18.18 -2.52
C LEU A 366 -17.38 19.03 -2.00
N PRO A 367 -16.09 18.62 -2.10
CA PRO A 367 -14.96 19.49 -1.75
C PRO A 367 -14.99 20.85 -2.45
N GLN A 368 -15.27 20.89 -3.76
CA GLN A 368 -15.35 22.15 -4.50
C GLN A 368 -16.41 23.09 -3.90
N ARG A 369 -17.59 22.55 -3.58
CA ARG A 369 -18.65 23.31 -2.92
C ARG A 369 -18.26 23.78 -1.52
N LEU A 370 -17.58 22.95 -0.74
CA LEU A 370 -17.16 23.30 0.62
C LEU A 370 -16.15 24.45 0.62
N LEU A 371 -15.18 24.44 -0.30
CA LEU A 371 -14.13 25.46 -0.39
C LEU A 371 -14.59 26.76 -1.07
N GLY A 372 -15.37 26.67 -2.15
CA GLY A 372 -15.84 27.82 -2.94
C GLY A 372 -17.09 28.52 -2.38
N HIS A 373 -17.48 28.20 -1.14
CA HIS A 373 -18.77 28.58 -0.56
C HIS A 373 -18.98 30.11 -0.45
N PRO A 374 -20.16 30.66 -0.81
CA PRO A 374 -20.39 32.11 -0.86
C PRO A 374 -20.26 32.83 0.49
N ASN A 375 -20.67 32.21 1.59
CA ASN A 375 -20.58 32.80 2.94
C ASN A 375 -19.23 32.58 3.64
N GLY A 376 -18.21 32.12 2.89
CA GLY A 376 -16.92 31.70 3.40
C GLY A 376 -16.83 30.18 3.50
N GLY A 377 -15.76 29.62 2.93
CA GLY A 377 -15.58 28.20 2.71
C GLY A 377 -14.70 27.49 3.74
N ALA A 378 -14.73 26.17 3.68
CA ALA A 378 -13.73 25.33 4.32
C ALA A 378 -12.33 25.67 3.79
N LEU A 379 -11.31 25.54 4.63
CA LEU A 379 -9.93 25.86 4.28
C LEU A 379 -9.26 24.72 3.51
N ALA A 380 -9.57 23.48 3.87
CA ALA A 380 -9.08 22.29 3.19
C ALA A 380 -10.04 21.12 3.38
N VAL A 381 -10.08 20.25 2.39
CA VAL A 381 -10.68 18.92 2.47
C VAL A 381 -9.61 17.90 2.12
N VAL A 382 -9.40 16.94 3.00
CA VAL A 382 -8.58 15.75 2.75
C VAL A 382 -9.52 14.64 2.36
N GLY A 383 -9.30 14.01 1.22
CA GLY A 383 -10.15 12.93 0.73
C GLY A 383 -9.38 11.94 -0.13
N HIS A 384 -10.04 10.84 -0.46
CA HIS A 384 -9.48 9.80 -1.30
C HIS A 384 -9.77 10.08 -2.78
N VAL A 385 -8.78 9.92 -3.63
CA VAL A 385 -8.98 9.86 -5.08
C VAL A 385 -9.06 8.41 -5.49
N GLU A 386 -10.06 8.03 -6.28
CA GLU A 386 -10.36 6.63 -6.56
C GLU A 386 -10.98 5.90 -5.32
N ARG A 387 -10.85 4.59 -5.19
CA ARG A 387 -11.49 3.74 -4.18
C ARG A 387 -10.63 3.66 -2.91
N ALA A 388 -11.26 3.87 -1.76
CA ALA A 388 -10.66 3.65 -0.44
C ALA A 388 -10.88 2.21 0.06
N TRP A 389 -9.93 1.64 0.80
CA TRP A 389 -9.99 0.23 1.25
C TRP A 389 -9.78 0.07 2.76
N GLY A 390 -10.26 -1.02 3.36
CA GLY A 390 -10.10 -1.29 4.81
C GLY A 390 -8.65 -1.53 5.28
N TYR A 391 -7.69 -1.66 4.35
CA TYR A 391 -6.26 -1.85 4.62
C TYR A 391 -5.55 -0.58 5.11
N SER A 392 -6.21 0.58 5.13
CA SER A 392 -5.64 1.79 5.73
C SER A 392 -5.46 1.67 7.24
N PHE A 393 -6.27 0.82 7.89
CA PHE A 393 -6.32 0.73 9.36
C PHE A 393 -6.40 -0.69 9.94
N THR A 394 -6.31 -1.72 9.10
CA THR A 394 -6.20 -3.13 9.53
C THR A 394 -5.06 -3.82 8.79
N TRP A 395 -4.25 -4.61 9.51
CA TRP A 395 -3.14 -5.38 8.96
C TRP A 395 -3.25 -6.86 9.37
N ASP A 396 -3.11 -7.75 8.39
CA ASP A 396 -3.54 -9.16 8.48
C ASP A 396 -2.95 -9.94 9.66
N GLN A 397 -1.73 -9.60 10.10
CA GLN A 397 -1.03 -10.24 11.24
C GLN A 397 -0.81 -9.30 12.44
N ALA A 398 -0.97 -7.99 12.27
CA ALA A 398 -0.69 -6.99 13.31
C ALA A 398 -1.96 -6.32 13.88
N GLY A 399 -3.14 -6.66 13.34
CA GLY A 399 -4.41 -6.14 13.81
C GLY A 399 -4.62 -4.68 13.41
N ARG A 400 -5.26 -3.91 14.30
CA ARG A 400 -5.61 -2.50 14.09
C ARG A 400 -4.36 -1.63 13.99
N GLN A 401 -4.33 -0.70 13.03
CA GLN A 401 -3.23 0.24 12.77
C GLN A 401 -3.80 1.65 12.51
N ILE A 402 -4.02 2.45 13.55
CA ILE A 402 -4.61 3.80 13.43
C ILE A 402 -3.57 4.93 13.49
N GLU A 403 -2.28 4.60 13.62
CA GLU A 403 -1.19 5.51 13.94
C GLU A 403 -1.03 6.62 12.90
N THR A 404 -1.20 6.29 11.62
CA THR A 404 -1.14 7.26 10.51
C THR A 404 -2.26 8.31 10.64
N PHE A 405 -3.49 7.88 10.90
CA PHE A 405 -4.63 8.78 11.12
C PHE A 405 -4.45 9.58 12.41
N HIS A 406 -4.09 8.92 13.51
CA HIS A 406 -3.88 9.54 14.81
C HIS A 406 -2.82 10.64 14.75
N SER A 407 -1.65 10.34 14.19
CA SER A 407 -0.55 11.30 14.09
C SER A 407 -0.89 12.50 13.19
N THR A 408 -1.66 12.26 12.12
CA THR A 408 -2.17 13.33 11.25
C THR A 408 -3.12 14.26 12.00
N LEU A 409 -4.15 13.72 12.67
CA LEU A 409 -5.11 14.53 13.41
C LEU A 409 -4.46 15.26 14.59
N LYS A 410 -3.51 14.60 15.26
CA LYS A 410 -2.69 15.21 16.32
C LYS A 410 -1.93 16.44 15.80
N ARG A 411 -1.20 16.32 14.68
CA ARG A 411 -0.47 17.45 14.07
C ARG A 411 -1.40 18.60 13.70
N LEU A 412 -2.57 18.32 13.13
CA LEU A 412 -3.57 19.35 12.85
C LEU A 412 -4.00 20.09 14.13
N MET A 413 -4.27 19.33 15.20
CA MET A 413 -4.69 19.88 16.49
C MET A 413 -3.58 20.66 17.22
N GLU A 414 -2.32 20.35 16.93
CA GLU A 414 -1.10 21.05 17.39
C GLU A 414 -0.72 22.25 16.50
N GLY A 415 -1.57 22.55 15.51
CA GLY A 415 -1.46 23.73 14.66
C GLY A 415 -0.46 23.60 13.53
N HIS A 416 -0.12 22.40 13.08
CA HIS A 416 0.61 22.21 11.82
C HIS A 416 -0.27 22.62 10.61
N PRO A 417 0.34 23.09 9.51
CA PRO A 417 -0.36 23.14 8.23
C PRO A 417 -0.85 21.77 7.79
N VAL A 418 -1.95 21.73 7.06
CA VAL A 418 -2.57 20.46 6.62
C VAL A 418 -1.60 19.58 5.83
N GLY A 419 -0.76 20.17 4.97
CA GLY A 419 0.26 19.46 4.22
C GLY A 419 1.27 18.72 5.10
N SER A 420 1.88 19.43 6.05
CA SER A 420 2.82 18.82 7.01
C SER A 420 2.15 17.79 7.92
N ALA A 421 0.86 17.95 8.21
CA ALA A 421 0.12 16.95 8.99
C ALA A 421 -0.04 15.63 8.21
N LEU A 422 -0.21 15.69 6.89
CA LEU A 422 -0.44 14.52 6.03
C LEU A 422 0.82 13.68 5.75
N GLU A 423 2.01 14.13 6.13
CA GLU A 423 3.27 13.42 5.85
C GLU A 423 3.29 11.96 6.32
N TYR A 424 2.57 11.60 7.39
CA TYR A 424 2.51 10.20 7.82
C TYR A 424 1.84 9.27 6.78
N PHE A 425 0.94 9.79 5.95
CA PHE A 425 0.38 9.03 4.82
C PHE A 425 1.41 8.86 3.71
N ASN A 426 2.19 9.91 3.43
CA ASN A 426 3.28 9.88 2.44
C ASN A 426 4.36 8.87 2.84
N VAL A 427 4.68 8.79 4.15
CA VAL A 427 5.60 7.78 4.69
C VAL A 427 5.07 6.38 4.49
N ARG A 428 3.82 6.16 4.90
CA ARG A 428 3.17 4.87 4.77
C ARG A 428 3.15 4.43 3.31
N TYR A 429 2.89 5.35 2.37
CA TYR A 429 2.94 5.06 0.95
C TYR A 429 4.35 4.66 0.49
N ALA A 430 5.39 5.42 0.87
CA ALA A 430 6.77 5.09 0.50
C ALA A 430 7.26 3.76 1.08
N GLU A 431 6.91 3.45 2.32
CA GLU A 431 7.16 2.15 2.96
C GLU A 431 6.52 1.02 2.16
N LEU A 432 5.20 1.09 1.98
CA LEU A 432 4.42 0.04 1.31
C LEU A 432 4.86 -0.14 -0.15
N SER A 433 5.17 0.96 -0.85
CA SER A 433 5.72 0.92 -2.21
C SER A 433 7.06 0.20 -2.26
N THR A 434 7.92 0.43 -1.27
CA THR A 434 9.25 -0.21 -1.20
C THR A 434 9.10 -1.72 -0.98
N VAL A 435 8.27 -2.12 -0.02
CA VAL A 435 8.00 -3.55 0.27
C VAL A 435 7.33 -4.22 -0.93
N LEU A 436 6.35 -3.57 -1.56
CA LEU A 436 5.65 -4.09 -2.74
C LEU A 436 6.60 -4.29 -3.92
N SER A 437 7.49 -3.32 -4.16
CA SER A 437 8.45 -3.39 -5.24
C SER A 437 9.45 -4.54 -5.04
N ALA A 438 9.92 -4.75 -3.81
CA ALA A 438 10.79 -5.87 -3.46
C ALA A 438 10.09 -7.22 -3.65
N GLU A 439 8.82 -7.34 -3.22
CA GLU A 439 8.04 -8.57 -3.40
C GLU A 439 7.83 -8.89 -4.89
N LEU A 440 7.51 -7.88 -5.71
CA LEU A 440 7.33 -8.07 -7.15
C LEU A 440 8.64 -8.41 -7.87
N GLU A 441 9.76 -7.85 -7.43
CA GLU A 441 11.08 -8.20 -7.94
C GLU A 441 11.43 -9.66 -7.61
N ASP A 442 11.23 -10.11 -6.37
CA ASP A 442 11.43 -11.50 -5.98
C ASP A 442 10.55 -12.46 -6.81
N VAL A 443 9.28 -12.11 -6.99
CA VAL A 443 8.34 -12.91 -7.80
C VAL A 443 8.82 -13.01 -9.23
N LYS A 444 9.29 -11.89 -9.82
CA LYS A 444 9.90 -11.88 -11.15
C LYS A 444 11.15 -12.76 -11.24
N PHE A 445 11.93 -12.88 -10.17
CA PHE A 445 13.10 -13.75 -10.10
C PHE A 445 12.80 -15.18 -9.65
N GLY A 446 11.52 -15.56 -9.56
CA GLY A 446 11.08 -16.95 -9.39
C GLY A 446 10.56 -17.31 -8.01
N LYS A 447 10.36 -16.34 -7.10
CA LYS A 447 9.60 -16.56 -5.85
C LYS A 447 8.14 -16.84 -6.19
N LEU A 448 7.54 -17.82 -5.52
CA LEU A 448 6.09 -18.03 -5.61
C LEU A 448 5.39 -16.92 -4.83
N ALA A 449 4.55 -16.14 -5.52
CA ALA A 449 3.75 -15.09 -4.87
C ALA A 449 2.82 -15.71 -3.83
N ASN A 450 2.79 -15.11 -2.64
CA ASN A 450 1.69 -15.32 -1.70
C ASN A 450 0.56 -14.38 -2.10
N ASP A 451 -0.45 -14.92 -2.79
CA ASP A 451 -1.54 -14.13 -3.37
C ASP A 451 -2.24 -13.22 -2.36
N LEU A 452 -2.47 -13.72 -1.14
CA LEU A 452 -3.11 -12.93 -0.08
C LEU A 452 -2.23 -11.78 0.40
N ALA A 453 -0.95 -12.06 0.67
CA ALA A 453 -0.01 -11.05 1.12
C ALA A 453 0.25 -9.98 0.05
N LEU A 454 0.42 -10.40 -1.22
CA LEU A 454 0.67 -9.50 -2.34
C LEU A 454 -0.54 -8.60 -2.62
N ALA A 455 -1.74 -9.18 -2.64
CA ALA A 455 -2.97 -8.42 -2.82
C ALA A 455 -3.19 -7.42 -1.66
N GLY A 456 -2.96 -7.83 -0.42
CA GLY A 456 -3.07 -6.94 0.74
C GLY A 456 -2.07 -5.79 0.72
N LEU A 457 -0.81 -6.08 0.37
CA LEU A 457 0.26 -5.09 0.28
C LEU A 457 0.02 -4.06 -0.83
N TRP A 458 -0.37 -4.52 -2.02
CA TRP A 458 -0.70 -3.66 -3.15
C TRP A 458 -1.93 -2.77 -2.86
N THR A 459 -2.94 -3.34 -2.22
CA THR A 459 -4.13 -2.60 -1.78
C THR A 459 -3.74 -1.53 -0.77
N ALA A 460 -2.97 -1.87 0.27
CA ALA A 460 -2.51 -0.88 1.25
C ALA A 460 -1.67 0.23 0.63
N ASN A 461 -0.78 -0.10 -0.33
CA ASN A 461 0.07 0.86 -1.02
C ASN A 461 -0.75 1.89 -1.78
N ASN A 462 -1.67 1.43 -2.61
CA ASN A 462 -2.51 2.28 -3.44
C ASN A 462 -3.51 3.10 -2.60
N ASP A 463 -3.93 2.58 -1.45
CA ASP A 463 -4.75 3.35 -0.50
C ASP A 463 -3.97 4.53 0.08
N ALA A 464 -2.77 4.28 0.59
CA ALA A 464 -1.94 5.29 1.23
C ALA A 464 -1.53 6.41 0.25
N ARG A 465 -1.29 6.06 -1.03
CA ARG A 465 -1.00 7.01 -2.12
C ARG A 465 -2.10 8.02 -2.37
N SER A 466 -3.34 7.64 -2.14
CA SER A 466 -4.50 8.27 -2.79
C SER A 466 -5.24 9.27 -1.90
N TYR A 467 -4.74 9.52 -0.69
CA TYR A 467 -5.16 10.68 0.11
C TYR A 467 -4.62 11.96 -0.50
N THR A 468 -5.49 12.93 -0.75
CA THR A 468 -5.14 14.19 -1.41
C THR A 468 -5.77 15.36 -0.70
N ILE A 469 -5.00 16.46 -0.62
CA ILE A 469 -5.47 17.75 -0.12
C ILE A 469 -6.13 18.52 -1.26
N ILE A 470 -7.41 18.82 -1.09
CA ILE A 470 -8.14 19.81 -1.89
C ILE A 470 -8.15 21.11 -1.08
N GLY A 471 -7.47 22.14 -1.59
CA GLY A 471 -7.14 23.37 -0.88
C GLY A 471 -5.65 23.69 -0.90
N ASP A 472 -5.30 24.84 -0.33
CA ASP A 472 -3.93 25.27 -0.04
C ASP A 472 -3.32 24.40 1.08
N PRO A 473 -2.20 23.70 0.82
CA PRO A 473 -1.61 22.78 1.80
C PRO A 473 -1.02 23.50 3.02
N ALA A 474 -0.86 24.82 2.98
CA ALA A 474 -0.28 25.61 4.06
C ALA A 474 -1.31 26.12 5.11
N VAL A 475 -2.61 25.86 4.92
CA VAL A 475 -3.65 26.32 5.86
C VAL A 475 -3.62 25.57 7.19
N ARG A 476 -4.00 26.26 8.27
CA ARG A 476 -4.10 25.71 9.63
C ARG A 476 -5.53 25.79 10.17
N LEU A 477 -5.80 25.03 11.22
CA LEU A 477 -7.02 25.18 12.01
C LEU A 477 -6.99 26.55 12.72
N PRO A 478 -7.97 27.46 12.47
CA PRO A 478 -7.98 28.79 13.06
C PRO A 478 -8.62 28.75 14.46
N VAL A 479 -7.99 28.00 15.38
CA VAL A 479 -8.52 27.72 16.72
C VAL A 479 -7.73 28.41 17.82
N ARG A 480 -8.40 28.72 18.94
CA ARG A 480 -7.74 29.23 20.15
C ARG A 480 -8.38 28.64 21.40
N ALA A 481 -7.57 28.40 22.43
CA ALA A 481 -8.05 27.94 23.73
C ALA A 481 -8.99 28.98 24.37
N GLY A 482 -10.04 28.50 25.07
CA GLY A 482 -10.96 29.36 25.85
C GLY A 482 -11.93 30.20 25.02
N VAL A 483 -11.96 30.05 23.69
CA VAL A 483 -13.00 30.66 22.85
C VAL A 483 -14.29 29.83 22.99
N GLU A 484 -15.35 30.46 23.50
CA GLU A 484 -16.68 29.86 23.53
C GLU A 484 -17.31 29.83 22.14
N THR A 485 -18.35 29.00 21.97
CA THR A 485 -19.10 28.87 20.71
C THR A 485 -19.70 30.21 20.27
N ALA A 486 -18.97 30.92 19.41
CA ALA A 486 -19.47 32.06 18.66
C ALA A 486 -20.07 31.59 17.33
N VAL A 487 -21.08 32.32 16.87
CA VAL A 487 -21.60 32.15 15.51
C VAL A 487 -20.47 32.40 14.51
N ARG A 488 -20.26 31.45 13.59
CA ARG A 488 -19.24 31.60 12.54
C ARG A 488 -19.48 32.88 11.74
N PRO A 489 -18.44 33.69 11.48
CA PRO A 489 -18.60 34.88 10.66
C PRO A 489 -19.04 34.52 9.24
N VAL A 490 -19.80 35.42 8.63
CA VAL A 490 -20.17 35.36 7.22
C VAL A 490 -19.21 36.26 6.47
N MET A 491 -18.57 35.71 5.44
CA MET A 491 -17.68 36.47 4.57
C MET A 491 -18.48 37.45 3.72
N GLU A 492 -17.96 38.67 3.55
CA GLU A 492 -18.54 39.63 2.61
C GLU A 492 -18.40 39.16 1.16
N ALA A 493 -19.33 39.60 0.30
CA ALA A 493 -19.32 39.22 -1.11
C ALA A 493 -18.07 39.75 -1.82
N VAL A 494 -17.22 38.84 -2.30
CA VAL A 494 -16.00 39.16 -3.05
C VAL A 494 -16.37 39.61 -4.47
N ARG A 495 -15.88 40.76 -4.93
CA ARG A 495 -16.06 41.24 -6.31
C ARG A 495 -14.75 41.13 -7.08
N ILE A 496 -14.78 40.45 -8.22
CA ILE A 496 -13.64 40.40 -9.15
C ILE A 496 -13.79 41.52 -10.17
N ALA A 497 -12.76 42.37 -10.31
CA ALA A 497 -12.73 43.37 -11.36
C ALA A 497 -12.72 42.67 -12.74
N GLY A 498 -13.78 42.87 -13.54
CA GLY A 498 -13.87 42.34 -14.91
C GLY A 498 -14.85 41.18 -15.14
N ALA A 499 -15.58 40.69 -14.13
CA ALA A 499 -16.50 39.56 -14.27
C ALA A 499 -17.85 39.84 -15.01
N ALA A 500 -17.96 40.93 -15.77
CA ALA A 500 -19.15 41.21 -16.56
C ALA A 500 -19.06 40.52 -17.94
N LYS A 501 -19.87 39.45 -18.09
CA LYS A 501 -20.12 38.60 -19.27
C LYS A 501 -19.16 37.42 -19.48
N ALA A 502 -19.52 36.28 -18.90
CA ALA A 502 -19.33 34.99 -19.57
C ALA A 502 -20.71 34.37 -19.79
N ALA A 503 -21.04 34.14 -21.06
CA ALA A 503 -22.27 33.54 -21.52
C ALA A 503 -22.32 32.04 -21.20
N THR A 504 -23.56 31.56 -21.10
CA THR A 504 -24.03 30.18 -20.91
C THR A 504 -23.19 29.13 -21.66
N PRO A 505 -22.85 27.96 -21.06
CA PRO A 505 -22.17 26.90 -21.79
C PRO A 505 -23.12 26.26 -22.80
N ALA A 506 -22.68 26.23 -24.07
CA ALA A 506 -23.34 25.51 -25.13
C ALA A 506 -23.20 24.00 -24.90
N SER A 507 -24.35 23.31 -24.92
CA SER A 507 -24.49 21.86 -24.90
C SER A 507 -23.69 21.22 -26.03
N ALA A 508 -22.81 20.27 -25.67
CA ALA A 508 -22.14 19.41 -26.63
C ALA A 508 -23.15 18.42 -27.23
N ALA A 509 -23.27 18.43 -28.56
CA ALA A 509 -24.03 17.45 -29.32
C ALA A 509 -23.24 16.12 -29.46
N PRO A 510 -23.92 14.97 -29.69
CA PRO A 510 -23.31 13.64 -29.61
C PRO A 510 -22.51 13.28 -30.86
N LEU A 511 -21.35 12.65 -30.67
CA LEU A 511 -20.57 12.01 -31.74
C LEU A 511 -21.18 10.64 -32.09
N VAL A 512 -21.21 10.40 -33.39
CA VAL A 512 -21.86 9.29 -34.09
C VAL A 512 -21.00 8.03 -34.08
N ASP A 513 -21.71 6.90 -34.03
CA ASP A 513 -21.31 5.50 -34.01
C ASP A 513 -20.47 5.06 -35.23
N ALA A 514 -19.46 4.22 -35.01
CA ALA A 514 -18.77 3.47 -36.06
C ALA A 514 -18.11 2.19 -35.48
N SER A 515 -18.89 1.11 -35.38
CA SER A 515 -18.39 -0.26 -35.23
C SER A 515 -18.33 -0.96 -36.60
N PRO A 516 -17.27 -1.74 -36.93
CA PRO A 516 -17.35 -2.72 -38.00
C PRO A 516 -17.59 -4.13 -37.44
N LYS A 517 -18.62 -4.78 -37.98
CA LYS A 517 -18.92 -6.21 -37.87
C LYS A 517 -17.80 -7.05 -38.50
N VAL A 518 -17.47 -8.20 -37.89
CA VAL A 518 -16.76 -9.29 -38.56
C VAL A 518 -17.68 -10.50 -38.60
N GLU A 519 -17.88 -11.00 -39.82
CA GLU A 519 -18.77 -12.11 -40.19
C GLU A 519 -18.18 -13.49 -39.88
N ASN A 520 -19.09 -14.41 -39.61
CA ASN A 520 -18.89 -15.85 -39.55
C ASN A 520 -18.40 -16.42 -40.89
N GLY A 521 -17.46 -17.38 -40.83
CA GLY A 521 -17.06 -18.24 -41.95
C GLY A 521 -16.76 -19.63 -41.42
N GLY A 522 -17.47 -20.63 -41.94
CA GLY A 522 -17.57 -21.97 -41.36
C GLY A 522 -16.47 -22.98 -41.73
N ALA A 523 -16.48 -24.08 -41.00
CA ALA A 523 -15.82 -25.35 -41.32
C ALA A 523 -16.42 -25.98 -42.61
N PRO A 524 -15.80 -27.00 -43.27
CA PRO A 524 -15.80 -28.40 -42.81
C PRO A 524 -14.61 -29.25 -43.39
N PRO A 525 -14.66 -30.61 -43.53
CA PRO A 525 -14.57 -31.63 -42.47
C PRO A 525 -13.57 -32.81 -42.75
N GLY A 526 -13.26 -33.58 -41.69
CA GLY A 526 -13.24 -35.07 -41.68
C GLY A 526 -12.03 -35.86 -42.21
N ALA A 527 -11.46 -36.75 -41.37
CA ALA A 527 -11.47 -38.22 -41.57
C ALA A 527 -10.54 -39.00 -40.61
N ALA A 528 -11.16 -39.95 -39.89
CA ALA A 528 -10.79 -41.35 -39.64
C ALA A 528 -9.46 -41.77 -38.96
N SER A 529 -9.68 -42.60 -37.94
CA SER A 529 -8.86 -43.54 -37.17
C SER A 529 -7.82 -44.41 -37.91
N ALA A 530 -6.75 -44.78 -37.20
CA ALA A 530 -6.25 -46.16 -37.18
C ALA A 530 -5.38 -46.44 -35.92
N SER A 531 -5.68 -47.57 -35.27
CA SER A 531 -4.92 -48.22 -34.20
C SER A 531 -4.03 -49.31 -34.81
N ALA A 532 -2.80 -49.50 -34.33
CA ALA A 532 -2.15 -50.82 -34.24
C ALA A 532 -0.85 -50.79 -33.41
N ALA A 533 -0.58 -51.92 -32.77
CA ALA A 533 0.33 -52.16 -31.66
C ALA A 533 1.82 -52.38 -32.00
N ALA A 534 2.65 -51.97 -31.02
CA ALA A 534 3.80 -52.65 -30.39
C ALA A 534 4.92 -53.32 -31.23
N LYS A 535 6.17 -52.88 -30.97
CA LYS A 535 7.34 -53.76 -30.74
C LYS A 535 8.32 -53.08 -29.76
N ALA A 536 8.64 -53.79 -28.67
CA ALA A 536 9.64 -53.42 -27.68
C ALA A 536 11.03 -53.99 -28.05
N GLY A 537 12.09 -53.21 -27.76
CA GLY A 537 13.50 -53.61 -27.79
C GLY A 537 14.26 -52.82 -26.71
N PRO A 538 15.32 -53.40 -26.10
CA PRO A 538 15.66 -53.19 -24.71
C PRO A 538 16.65 -52.03 -24.48
N GLY A 539 16.44 -51.26 -23.41
CA GLY A 539 17.38 -50.24 -22.93
C GLY A 539 16.80 -48.84 -22.85
N ALA A 540 15.94 -48.60 -21.85
CA ALA A 540 15.51 -47.26 -21.46
C ALA A 540 15.33 -47.21 -19.92
N PRO A 541 15.65 -46.08 -19.27
CA PRO A 541 15.69 -45.94 -17.82
C PRO A 541 14.31 -46.14 -17.19
N LEU A 542 14.31 -46.60 -15.93
CA LEU A 542 13.13 -46.85 -15.09
C LEU A 542 12.05 -45.76 -15.29
N GLY A 543 10.95 -46.15 -15.93
CA GLY A 543 9.89 -45.26 -16.35
C GLY A 543 9.06 -44.67 -15.19
N ALA A 544 8.56 -43.47 -15.45
CA ALA A 544 7.48 -42.83 -14.73
C ALA A 544 6.24 -43.76 -14.63
N GLY A 545 5.60 -43.79 -13.46
CA GLY A 545 4.30 -44.42 -13.28
C GLY A 545 4.28 -45.63 -12.33
N VAL A 546 4.71 -45.46 -11.09
CA VAL A 546 4.15 -46.24 -9.99
C VAL A 546 3.33 -45.27 -9.16
N MET A 547 2.00 -45.36 -9.25
CA MET A 547 1.12 -44.71 -8.28
C MET A 547 1.40 -45.35 -6.92
N PHE A 548 2.02 -44.61 -6.02
CA PHE A 548 2.42 -45.10 -4.69
C PHE A 548 1.33 -44.98 -3.63
N SER A 549 0.05 -44.84 -4.00
CA SER A 549 -1.07 -44.86 -3.06
C SER A 549 -2.34 -45.44 -3.68
N PRO A 550 -3.09 -46.29 -2.95
CA PRO A 550 -4.37 -46.78 -3.42
C PRO A 550 -5.40 -45.64 -3.47
N VAL A 551 -6.29 -45.70 -4.48
CA VAL A 551 -7.37 -44.72 -4.68
C VAL A 551 -8.40 -44.85 -3.54
N PRO A 552 -8.88 -43.74 -2.94
CA PRO A 552 -9.92 -43.79 -1.90
C PRO A 552 -11.17 -44.51 -2.42
N GLN A 553 -11.75 -45.39 -1.60
CA GLN A 553 -12.98 -46.08 -1.98
C GLN A 553 -14.18 -45.15 -1.85
N VAL A 554 -14.88 -44.94 -2.95
CA VAL A 554 -16.11 -44.13 -2.98
C VAL A 554 -17.30 -45.01 -2.54
N PRO A 555 -18.23 -44.51 -1.72
CA PRO A 555 -19.43 -45.25 -1.33
C PRO A 555 -20.19 -45.80 -2.55
N GLY A 556 -20.65 -47.05 -2.48
CA GLY A 556 -21.39 -47.68 -3.58
C GLY A 556 -22.66 -46.90 -3.93
N GLY A 557 -22.93 -46.71 -5.24
CA GLY A 557 -24.06 -45.91 -5.73
C GLY A 557 -23.70 -44.46 -6.10
N PHE A 558 -22.67 -43.86 -5.48
CA PHE A 558 -22.37 -42.43 -5.65
C PHE A 558 -21.94 -42.07 -7.09
N LYS A 559 -21.26 -42.99 -7.77
CA LYS A 559 -20.86 -42.81 -9.16
C LYS A 559 -22.05 -42.90 -10.11
N GLU A 560 -23.00 -43.79 -9.84
CA GLU A 560 -24.24 -43.91 -10.63
C GLU A 560 -25.17 -42.70 -10.42
N ASP A 561 -25.26 -42.20 -9.19
CA ASP A 561 -26.19 -41.12 -8.84
C ASP A 561 -25.66 -39.72 -9.23
N ASN A 562 -24.34 -39.51 -9.26
CA ASN A 562 -23.72 -38.19 -9.47
C ASN A 562 -22.46 -38.26 -10.34
N PRO A 563 -22.58 -38.55 -11.65
CA PRO A 563 -21.43 -38.82 -12.53
C PRO A 563 -20.51 -37.60 -12.72
N GLU A 564 -21.05 -36.38 -12.79
CA GLU A 564 -20.27 -35.15 -12.95
C GLU A 564 -19.48 -34.79 -11.69
N LEU A 565 -20.09 -34.91 -10.51
CA LEU A 565 -19.43 -34.67 -9.22
C LEU A 565 -18.35 -35.72 -8.94
N TYR A 566 -18.61 -36.98 -9.29
CA TYR A 566 -17.61 -38.04 -9.20
C TYR A 566 -16.41 -37.74 -10.10
N GLN A 567 -16.64 -37.29 -11.34
CA GLN A 567 -15.56 -36.92 -12.25
C GLN A 567 -14.78 -35.70 -11.76
N ALA A 568 -15.47 -34.66 -11.27
CA ALA A 568 -14.83 -33.49 -10.66
C ALA A 568 -14.00 -33.85 -9.43
N TRP A 569 -14.47 -34.79 -8.60
CA TRP A 569 -13.70 -35.31 -7.46
C TRP A 569 -12.47 -36.10 -7.92
N VAL A 570 -12.60 -36.97 -8.93
CA VAL A 570 -11.44 -37.70 -9.51
C VAL A 570 -10.40 -36.73 -10.06
N ASP A 571 -10.84 -35.69 -10.78
CA ASP A 571 -9.95 -34.69 -11.36
C ASP A 571 -9.29 -33.83 -10.26
N HIS A 572 -10.04 -33.47 -9.21
CA HIS A 572 -9.51 -32.79 -8.04
C HIS A 572 -8.42 -33.62 -7.35
N ILE A 573 -8.67 -34.90 -7.07
CA ILE A 573 -7.70 -35.80 -6.43
C ILE A 573 -6.44 -36.00 -7.31
N LYS A 574 -6.60 -36.24 -8.61
CA LYS A 574 -5.47 -36.33 -9.55
C LYS A 574 -4.67 -35.03 -9.62
N SER A 575 -5.36 -33.89 -9.64
CA SER A 575 -4.70 -32.58 -9.65
C SER A 575 -3.94 -32.33 -8.34
N GLY A 576 -4.49 -32.73 -7.20
CA GLY A 576 -3.84 -32.64 -5.89
C GLY A 576 -2.52 -33.42 -5.86
N TYR A 577 -2.52 -34.68 -6.31
CA TYR A 577 -1.29 -35.48 -6.38
C TYR A 577 -0.26 -34.91 -7.36
N THR A 578 -0.71 -34.43 -8.52
CA THR A 578 0.18 -33.81 -9.51
C THR A 578 0.81 -32.54 -8.96
N ASN A 579 0.05 -31.73 -8.22
CA ASN A 579 0.55 -30.51 -7.58
C ASN A 579 1.56 -30.83 -6.47
N THR A 580 1.29 -31.85 -5.65
CA THR A 580 2.20 -32.28 -4.57
C THR A 580 3.51 -32.81 -5.13
N ASP A 581 3.48 -33.63 -6.18
CA ASP A 581 4.70 -34.11 -6.86
C ASP A 581 5.49 -32.94 -7.47
N GLN A 582 4.82 -31.96 -8.09
CA GLN A 582 5.49 -30.76 -8.60
C GLN A 582 6.11 -29.91 -7.49
N VAL A 583 5.44 -29.74 -6.35
CA VAL A 583 5.99 -29.01 -5.20
C VAL A 583 7.21 -29.74 -4.64
N PHE A 584 7.14 -31.06 -4.49
CA PHE A 584 8.26 -31.88 -4.03
C PHE A 584 9.46 -31.77 -4.98
N GLN A 585 9.25 -31.93 -6.29
CA GLN A 585 10.31 -31.82 -7.30
C GLN A 585 10.92 -30.41 -7.36
N ARG A 586 10.12 -29.36 -7.14
CA ARG A 586 10.63 -27.96 -7.11
C ARG A 586 11.46 -27.68 -5.87
N VAL A 587 11.01 -28.15 -4.70
CA VAL A 587 11.80 -28.04 -3.46
C VAL A 587 13.10 -28.82 -3.61
N LEU A 588 13.05 -30.06 -4.09
CA LEU A 588 14.22 -30.88 -4.37
C LEU A 588 15.19 -30.17 -5.33
N ASN A 589 14.69 -29.60 -6.43
CA ASN A 589 15.53 -28.87 -7.38
C ASN A 589 16.13 -27.58 -6.81
N ALA A 590 15.39 -26.81 -6.02
CA ALA A 590 15.91 -25.59 -5.39
C ALA A 590 17.07 -25.92 -4.42
N PHE A 591 16.93 -26.99 -3.64
CA PHE A 591 17.99 -27.48 -2.75
C PHE A 591 19.18 -28.06 -3.54
N MET A 592 18.94 -28.88 -4.56
CA MET A 592 20.00 -29.42 -5.42
C MET A 592 20.75 -28.33 -6.19
N ARG A 593 20.10 -27.21 -6.51
CA ARG A 593 20.75 -26.06 -7.16
C ARG A 593 21.73 -25.34 -6.22
N SER A 594 21.35 -25.16 -4.95
CA SER A 594 22.24 -24.65 -3.89
C SER A 594 23.41 -25.61 -3.60
N HIS A 595 23.15 -26.91 -3.68
CA HIS A 595 24.18 -27.94 -3.58
C HIS A 595 25.18 -27.87 -4.75
N ASN A 596 24.66 -27.79 -5.98
CA ASN A 596 25.48 -27.72 -7.19
C ASN A 596 26.32 -26.43 -7.26
N SER A 597 25.79 -25.29 -6.81
CA SER A 597 26.56 -24.04 -6.77
C SER A 597 27.73 -24.12 -5.78
N THR A 598 27.51 -24.77 -4.62
CA THR A 598 28.57 -24.98 -3.62
C THR A 598 29.65 -25.93 -4.17
N LEU A 599 29.27 -27.01 -4.85
CA LEU A 599 30.23 -27.87 -5.56
C LEU A 599 31.02 -27.11 -6.62
N ILE A 600 30.36 -26.33 -7.47
CA ILE A 600 31.03 -25.52 -8.51
C ILE A 600 32.04 -24.55 -7.89
N MET A 601 31.67 -23.87 -6.78
CA MET A 601 32.59 -23.00 -6.05
C MET A 601 33.82 -23.78 -5.55
N TYR A 602 33.64 -24.99 -5.03
CA TYR A 602 34.76 -25.84 -4.62
C TYR A 602 35.65 -26.26 -5.79
N TRP A 603 35.08 -26.59 -6.95
CA TRP A 603 35.86 -26.89 -8.16
C TRP A 603 36.67 -25.68 -8.64
N ILE A 604 36.11 -24.47 -8.55
CA ILE A 604 36.82 -23.22 -8.88
C ILE A 604 37.97 -22.98 -7.91
N ILE A 605 37.73 -23.06 -6.60
CA ILE A 605 38.76 -22.87 -5.57
C ILE A 605 39.88 -23.91 -5.73
N PHE A 606 39.52 -25.16 -6.02
CA PHE A 606 40.49 -26.22 -6.30
C PHE A 606 41.34 -25.90 -7.54
N GLY A 607 40.70 -25.50 -8.65
CA GLY A 607 41.41 -25.11 -9.87
C GLY A 607 42.37 -23.93 -9.66
N VAL A 608 41.95 -22.92 -8.90
CA VAL A 608 42.78 -21.77 -8.54
C VAL A 608 43.96 -22.19 -7.65
N GLY A 609 43.72 -23.06 -6.66
CA GLY A 609 44.78 -23.60 -5.80
C GLY A 609 45.84 -24.38 -6.57
N VAL A 610 45.41 -25.24 -7.51
CA VAL A 610 46.32 -25.96 -8.42
C VAL A 610 47.08 -24.99 -9.32
N GLY A 611 46.42 -23.95 -9.84
CA GLY A 611 47.07 -22.92 -10.66
C GLY A 611 48.18 -22.17 -9.92
N PHE A 612 47.94 -21.75 -8.68
CA PHE A 612 48.96 -21.13 -7.84
C PHE A 612 50.12 -22.08 -7.53
N PHE A 613 49.83 -23.37 -7.31
CA PHE A 613 50.87 -24.37 -7.08
C PHE A 613 51.77 -24.56 -8.30
N VAL A 614 51.19 -24.73 -9.49
CA VAL A 614 51.97 -24.86 -10.74
C VAL A 614 52.83 -23.63 -10.97
N THR A 615 52.28 -22.44 -10.75
CA THR A 615 53.02 -21.17 -10.87
C THR A 615 54.19 -21.10 -9.90
N ALA A 616 53.99 -21.51 -8.65
CA ALA A 616 55.05 -21.57 -7.64
C ALA A 616 56.16 -22.56 -8.03
N VAL A 617 55.82 -23.72 -8.59
CA VAL A 617 56.79 -24.71 -9.10
C VAL A 617 57.60 -24.15 -10.27
N VAL A 618 56.96 -23.44 -11.21
CA VAL A 618 57.65 -22.81 -12.35
C VAL A 618 58.63 -21.73 -11.87
N ILE A 619 58.21 -20.87 -10.95
CA ILE A 619 59.06 -19.82 -10.37
C ILE A 619 60.24 -20.43 -9.62
N ALA A 620 60.02 -21.52 -8.90
CA ALA A 620 61.07 -22.24 -8.17
C ALA A 620 62.13 -22.86 -9.10
N LEU A 621 61.69 -23.44 -10.23
CA LEU A 621 62.60 -24.00 -11.23
C LEU A 621 63.44 -22.92 -11.92
N GLN A 622 62.91 -21.71 -12.06
CA GLN A 622 63.63 -20.57 -12.66
C GLN A 622 64.64 -19.90 -11.70
N THR A 623 64.42 -19.97 -10.39
CA THR A 623 65.21 -19.24 -9.39
C THR A 623 66.32 -20.07 -8.72
N GLN A 624 66.47 -21.35 -9.07
CA GLN A 624 67.42 -22.31 -8.46
C GLN A 624 67.34 -22.43 -6.92
N ALA A 625 66.27 -21.94 -6.28
CA ALA A 625 66.02 -22.06 -4.85
C ALA A 625 65.16 -23.30 -4.56
N ALA A 626 65.68 -24.49 -4.91
CA ALA A 626 64.91 -25.73 -4.90
C ALA A 626 64.47 -26.21 -3.48
N LEU A 627 65.12 -25.73 -2.42
CA LEU A 627 64.85 -26.21 -1.06
C LEU A 627 63.65 -25.51 -0.39
N THR A 628 63.45 -24.22 -0.65
CA THR A 628 62.37 -23.42 -0.01
C THR A 628 61.02 -23.64 -0.70
N SER A 629 61.01 -23.84 -2.01
CA SER A 629 59.79 -24.15 -2.77
C SER A 629 59.23 -25.55 -2.46
N ALA A 630 60.10 -26.54 -2.21
CA ALA A 630 59.68 -27.90 -1.89
C ALA A 630 59.04 -28.01 -0.50
N VAL A 631 59.56 -27.28 0.50
CA VAL A 631 59.03 -27.30 1.87
C VAL A 631 57.71 -26.54 1.96
N PHE A 632 57.61 -25.34 1.38
CA PHE A 632 56.36 -24.57 1.41
C PHE A 632 55.30 -25.10 0.42
N GLY A 633 55.70 -25.64 -0.73
CA GLY A 633 54.78 -26.29 -1.69
C GLY A 633 54.23 -27.63 -1.18
N GLY A 634 55.07 -28.45 -0.52
CA GLY A 634 54.68 -29.75 0.01
C GLY A 634 53.76 -29.67 1.24
N LEU A 635 54.05 -28.78 2.19
CA LEU A 635 53.17 -28.56 3.36
C LEU A 635 51.82 -27.96 2.95
N SER A 636 51.82 -27.06 1.96
CA SER A 636 50.58 -26.47 1.46
C SER A 636 49.69 -27.51 0.79
N ILE A 637 50.25 -28.42 -0.01
CA ILE A 637 49.49 -29.52 -0.63
C ILE A 637 48.93 -30.49 0.40
N ALA A 638 49.73 -30.91 1.38
CA ALA A 638 49.27 -31.84 2.41
C ALA A 638 48.14 -31.23 3.25
N SER A 639 48.26 -29.96 3.65
CA SER A 639 47.19 -29.25 4.37
C SER A 639 45.96 -28.99 3.51
N PHE A 640 46.13 -28.66 2.22
CA PHE A 640 45.02 -28.40 1.31
C PHE A 640 44.27 -29.69 0.95
N ILE A 641 44.98 -30.78 0.65
CA ILE A 641 44.39 -32.12 0.41
C ILE A 641 43.74 -32.65 1.69
N THR A 642 44.36 -32.50 2.87
CA THR A 642 43.75 -32.92 4.13
C THR A 642 42.49 -32.11 4.45
N TYR A 643 42.50 -30.79 4.21
CA TYR A 643 41.32 -29.94 4.35
C TYR A 643 40.19 -30.34 3.38
N PHE A 644 40.53 -30.71 2.14
CA PHE A 644 39.56 -31.11 1.10
C PHE A 644 39.08 -32.56 1.19
N ILE A 645 39.84 -33.48 1.79
CA ILE A 645 39.39 -34.87 2.03
C ILE A 645 38.58 -34.96 3.33
N SER A 646 38.88 -34.13 4.33
CA SER A 646 38.25 -34.22 5.67
C SER A 646 36.94 -33.45 5.83
N ARG A 647 36.66 -32.42 5.03
CA ARG A 647 35.49 -31.54 5.23
C ARG A 647 34.31 -31.68 4.25
N PRO A 648 34.42 -32.21 3.01
CA PRO A 648 33.27 -32.22 2.09
C PRO A 648 32.46 -33.52 1.96
N THR A 649 32.90 -34.68 2.44
CA THR A 649 32.16 -35.95 2.23
C THR A 649 31.17 -36.28 3.33
N GLN A 650 31.54 -36.09 4.60
CA GLN A 650 30.69 -36.45 5.75
C GLN A 650 29.44 -35.56 5.89
N ALA A 651 29.60 -34.24 5.74
CA ALA A 651 28.46 -33.32 5.81
C ALA A 651 27.48 -33.50 4.63
N VAL A 652 27.95 -33.99 3.49
CA VAL A 652 27.09 -34.26 2.32
C VAL A 652 26.35 -35.58 2.49
N GLU A 653 27.02 -36.62 2.99
CA GLU A 653 26.43 -37.94 3.26
C GLU A 653 25.39 -37.88 4.39
N GLU A 654 25.66 -37.14 5.47
CA GLU A 654 24.74 -36.93 6.58
C GLU A 654 23.51 -36.09 6.18
N ASN A 655 23.69 -35.08 5.32
CA ASN A 655 22.57 -34.30 4.78
C ASN A 655 21.69 -35.13 3.85
N LEU A 656 22.27 -36.03 3.04
CA LEU A 656 21.52 -36.98 2.21
C LEU A 656 20.72 -37.98 3.06
N GLN A 657 21.32 -38.50 4.13
CA GLN A 657 20.62 -39.38 5.08
C GLN A 657 19.49 -38.65 5.80
N PHE A 658 19.71 -37.41 6.27
CA PHE A 658 18.68 -36.57 6.89
C PHE A 658 17.50 -36.32 5.94
N MET A 659 17.78 -35.95 4.68
CA MET A 659 16.73 -35.74 3.67
C MET A 659 15.92 -37.01 3.38
N THR A 660 16.59 -38.16 3.32
CA THR A 660 15.93 -39.45 3.07
C THR A 660 14.97 -39.81 4.20
N TRP A 661 15.41 -39.66 5.46
CA TRP A 661 14.56 -39.95 6.63
C TRP A 661 13.44 -38.92 6.80
N LEU A 662 13.69 -37.65 6.52
CA LEU A 662 12.64 -36.63 6.53
C LEU A 662 11.55 -36.92 5.49
N GLY A 663 11.94 -37.39 4.29
CA GLY A 663 11.01 -37.86 3.27
C GLY A 663 10.19 -39.07 3.71
N VAL A 664 10.80 -40.03 4.41
CA VAL A 664 10.08 -41.19 4.99
C VAL A 664 9.08 -40.77 6.06
N ILE A 665 9.44 -39.83 6.95
CA ILE A 665 8.53 -39.33 8.00
C ILE A 665 7.35 -38.59 7.36
N TYR A 666 7.61 -37.72 6.39
CA TYR A 666 6.58 -36.98 5.68
C TYR A 666 5.62 -37.91 4.91
N ASN A 667 6.16 -38.90 4.19
CA ASN A 667 5.33 -39.87 3.48
C ASN A 667 4.53 -40.76 4.43
N SER A 668 5.09 -41.12 5.58
CA SER A 668 4.38 -41.92 6.59
C SER A 668 3.22 -41.13 7.20
N TYR A 669 3.40 -39.83 7.47
CA TYR A 669 2.34 -38.93 7.94
C TYR A 669 1.15 -38.88 6.97
N TRP A 670 1.42 -38.63 5.68
CA TRP A 670 0.37 -38.56 4.67
C TRP A 670 -0.26 -39.92 4.38
N THR A 671 0.50 -41.01 4.45
CA THR A 671 -0.05 -42.36 4.32
C THR A 671 -1.00 -42.67 5.47
N HIS A 672 -0.66 -42.28 6.70
CA HIS A 672 -1.52 -42.48 7.86
C HIS A 672 -2.84 -41.71 7.71
N LEU A 673 -2.79 -40.46 7.24
CA LEU A 673 -3.96 -39.64 6.96
C LEU A 673 -4.79 -40.13 5.77
N ALA A 674 -4.15 -40.67 4.75
CA ALA A 674 -4.84 -41.23 3.59
C ALA A 674 -5.55 -42.55 3.89
N TRP A 675 -5.31 -43.17 5.05
CA TRP A 675 -5.91 -44.46 5.46
C TRP A 675 -6.91 -44.32 6.62
N SER A 676 -6.96 -43.17 7.28
CA SER A 676 -7.97 -42.82 8.30
C SER A 676 -9.27 -42.33 7.66
N PHE A 677 -10.24 -43.22 7.46
CA PHE A 677 -11.56 -42.88 6.88
C PHE A 677 -12.74 -43.05 7.85
N ASP A 678 -12.50 -43.05 9.17
CA ASP A 678 -13.59 -43.02 10.16
C ASP A 678 -13.95 -41.56 10.54
N PRO A 679 -15.12 -41.04 10.13
CA PRO A 679 -15.52 -39.65 10.40
C PRO A 679 -15.62 -39.32 11.89
N GLN A 680 -15.81 -40.31 12.76
CA GLN A 680 -15.92 -40.09 14.21
C GLN A 680 -14.55 -39.98 14.89
N GLN A 681 -13.49 -40.53 14.26
CA GLN A 681 -12.13 -40.57 14.82
C GLN A 681 -11.12 -39.69 14.06
N ALA A 682 -11.54 -39.10 12.92
CA ALA A 682 -10.67 -38.34 12.02
C ALA A 682 -9.84 -37.24 12.71
N GLN A 683 -10.43 -36.48 13.64
CA GLN A 683 -9.69 -35.44 14.37
C GLN A 683 -8.63 -36.06 15.31
N GLN A 684 -8.97 -37.15 15.97
CA GLN A 684 -8.08 -37.83 16.92
C GLN A 684 -6.93 -38.54 16.22
N GLU A 685 -7.16 -39.11 15.04
CA GLU A 685 -6.14 -39.72 14.19
C GLU A 685 -5.23 -38.67 13.54
N LEU A 686 -5.77 -37.52 13.14
CA LEU A 686 -4.99 -36.38 12.66
C LEU A 686 -4.07 -35.83 13.75
N ASP A 687 -4.59 -35.61 14.95
CA ASP A 687 -3.80 -35.10 16.08
C ASP A 687 -2.67 -36.09 16.44
N LYS A 688 -2.96 -37.40 16.42
CA LYS A 688 -1.97 -38.45 16.68
C LYS A 688 -0.90 -38.53 15.59
N ALA A 689 -1.28 -38.57 14.31
CA ALA A 689 -0.34 -38.60 13.20
C ALA A 689 0.56 -37.36 13.19
N THR A 690 0.00 -36.20 13.53
CA THR A 690 0.74 -34.93 13.61
C THR A 690 1.73 -34.95 14.78
N ALA A 691 1.32 -35.41 15.96
CA ALA A 691 2.19 -35.54 17.12
C ALA A 691 3.35 -36.52 16.86
N ASP A 692 3.06 -37.68 16.23
CA ASP A 692 4.07 -38.68 15.90
C ASP A 692 5.08 -38.16 14.86
N ALA A 693 4.62 -37.41 13.85
CA ALA A 693 5.49 -36.79 12.85
C ALA A 693 6.40 -35.71 13.49
N ILE A 694 5.84 -34.85 14.34
CA ILE A 694 6.61 -33.83 15.07
C ILE A 694 7.69 -34.49 15.93
N SER A 695 7.34 -35.56 16.67
CA SER A 695 8.29 -36.28 17.51
C SER A 695 9.44 -36.90 16.71
N GLN A 696 9.13 -37.54 15.58
CA GLN A 696 10.14 -38.16 14.71
C GLN A 696 11.06 -37.11 14.07
N ILE A 697 10.51 -35.95 13.67
CA ILE A 697 11.30 -34.83 13.13
C ILE A 697 12.22 -34.26 14.22
N GLN A 698 11.73 -34.07 15.45
CA GLN A 698 12.55 -33.60 16.56
C GLN A 698 13.70 -34.58 16.87
N GLN A 699 13.43 -35.89 16.92
CA GLN A 699 14.48 -36.89 17.11
C GLN A 699 15.52 -36.89 15.97
N LEU A 700 15.08 -36.67 14.73
CA LEU A 700 15.96 -36.57 13.58
C LEU A 700 16.85 -35.31 13.67
N LEU A 701 16.28 -34.17 14.08
CA LEU A 701 16.99 -32.91 14.31
C LEU A 701 18.02 -33.02 15.43
N ASP A 702 17.67 -33.68 16.54
CA ASP A 702 18.57 -33.87 17.68
C ASP A 702 19.75 -34.78 17.33
N ARG A 703 19.52 -35.87 16.58
CA ARG A 703 20.59 -36.74 16.06
C ARG A 703 21.50 -35.98 15.09
N TYR A 704 20.92 -35.17 14.21
CA TYR A 704 21.70 -34.31 13.31
C TYR A 704 22.53 -33.28 14.09
N ALA A 705 21.95 -32.63 15.10
CA ALA A 705 22.67 -31.68 15.96
C ALA A 705 23.82 -32.35 16.75
N GLN A 706 23.65 -33.58 17.23
CA GLN A 706 24.72 -34.35 17.88
C GLN A 706 25.84 -34.74 16.91
N ALA A 707 25.51 -35.16 15.69
CA ALA A 707 26.49 -35.46 14.64
C ALA A 707 27.32 -34.20 14.28
N VAL A 708 26.66 -33.04 14.18
CA VAL A 708 27.30 -31.73 13.98
C VAL A 708 28.20 -31.33 15.16
N LYS A 709 27.85 -31.70 16.39
CA LYS A 709 28.60 -31.33 17.60
C LYS A 709 29.85 -32.17 17.83
N ASN A 710 29.88 -33.42 17.36
CA ASN A 710 31.03 -34.32 17.47
C ASN A 710 32.14 -34.07 16.42
N ARG A 711 32.10 -32.93 15.71
CA ARG A 711 33.15 -32.53 14.76
C ARG A 711 34.48 -32.28 15.49
N PRO A 712 35.61 -32.91 15.10
CA PRO A 712 36.91 -32.57 15.65
C PRO A 712 37.28 -31.11 15.29
N GLY A 713 37.44 -30.26 16.32
CA GLY A 713 37.93 -28.90 16.17
C GLY A 713 39.45 -28.87 16.08
N LEU A 714 39.99 -28.41 14.96
CA LEU A 714 41.43 -28.24 14.75
C LEU A 714 41.90 -26.94 15.43
N VAL A 715 41.80 -26.86 16.76
CA VAL A 715 42.39 -25.78 17.59
C VAL A 715 42.90 -26.36 18.91
N GLU A 716 43.76 -27.37 18.85
CA GLU A 716 44.58 -27.79 20.02
C GLU A 716 46.09 -27.85 19.69
N GLY A 717 46.49 -27.49 18.46
CA GLY A 717 47.89 -27.48 18.03
C GLY A 717 48.55 -26.09 17.95
N LEU A 718 47.85 -24.99 18.26
CA LEU A 718 48.35 -23.62 18.03
C LEU A 718 48.35 -22.70 19.26
N THR A 719 47.95 -23.17 20.43
CA THR A 719 48.11 -22.42 21.69
C THR A 719 49.06 -23.17 22.61
N GLY A 720 50.33 -22.84 22.50
CA GLY A 720 51.34 -23.18 23.49
C GLY A 720 50.95 -22.64 24.87
N GLN A 721 51.28 -23.44 25.88
CA GLN A 721 51.18 -23.18 27.31
C GLN A 721 51.25 -21.71 27.73
N ARG A 722 50.37 -21.33 28.67
CA ARG A 722 50.76 -20.50 29.81
C ARG A 722 50.02 -20.96 31.06
N GLU A 723 50.82 -21.51 31.96
CA GLU A 723 50.49 -21.87 33.32
C GLU A 723 49.86 -20.69 34.08
N GLY A 724 48.77 -20.98 34.80
CA GLY A 724 48.21 -20.09 35.80
C GLY A 724 49.15 -19.98 36.99
N LYS A 725 49.38 -18.74 37.45
CA LYS A 725 50.03 -18.45 38.72
C LYS A 725 49.02 -17.78 39.64
N ASP A 726 48.93 -18.34 40.83
CA ASP A 726 48.10 -17.97 41.98
C ASP A 726 48.09 -16.47 42.33
N SER A 727 46.92 -16.02 42.79
CA SER A 727 46.67 -15.22 44.01
C SER A 727 45.31 -14.53 43.82
N GLY A 728 44.34 -14.52 44.73
CA GLY A 728 44.19 -15.07 46.06
C GLY A 728 42.91 -14.46 46.67
N GLY A 729 42.24 -15.21 47.53
CA GLY A 729 41.52 -14.71 48.72
C GLY A 729 40.27 -13.84 48.55
N GLY A 730 39.13 -14.36 49.00
CA GLY A 730 37.96 -13.53 49.35
C GLY A 730 36.67 -14.32 49.56
N SER A 731 36.51 -14.91 50.74
CA SER A 731 35.33 -15.68 51.18
C SER A 731 34.03 -14.83 51.30
N PRO A 732 32.85 -15.49 51.44
CA PRO A 732 31.53 -14.96 51.07
C PRO A 732 30.76 -14.33 52.25
N SER A 733 29.87 -13.38 51.95
CA SER A 733 28.83 -12.95 52.91
C SER A 733 27.47 -13.53 52.55
N LYS A 734 26.97 -14.33 53.49
CA LYS A 734 25.60 -14.83 53.64
C LYS A 734 24.51 -13.78 53.32
N VAL A 735 23.43 -14.26 52.73
CA VAL A 735 22.07 -13.83 53.11
C VAL A 735 21.29 -15.09 53.49
N GLU A 736 21.21 -15.35 54.79
CA GLU A 736 20.12 -16.10 55.43
C GLU A 736 18.83 -15.29 55.21
N LYS A 737 17.64 -15.90 55.14
CA LYS A 737 17.06 -16.63 56.27
C LYS A 737 16.21 -17.81 55.80
N GLY A 738 16.66 -19.00 56.22
CA GLY A 738 16.01 -20.28 55.96
C GLY A 738 16.80 -21.11 54.96
#